data_AF-A0A6P3X7S0-F1
#
_entry.id   AF-A0A6P3X7S0-F1
#
_cell.length_a   1.000
_cell.length_b   1.000
_cell.length_c   1.000
_cell.angle_alpha   90.00
_cell.angle_beta   90.00
_cell.angle_gamma   90.00
#
_symmetry.space_group_name_H-M   'P 1'
#
loop_
_entity.id
_entity.type
_entity.pdbx_description
1 polymer ?
#
loop_
_entity_poly.entity_id
_entity_poly.type
_entity_poly.pdbx_seq_one_letter_code
_entity_poly.pdbx_strand_id
1 'polypeptide(L)'
;MGFERCTGGMNFFMKSKQYTRLNRVCHLQIPFTFKVFGQLIRLILRRNDKITASDFQIWKHNTKGVMEELSLLSAPDPCYYLHSDHVGSAAVSFCQERGMHGLIFLENMTLEITPLPNSLASSPLLIDDLYVKEEKIDLLGEPHLVKRSLKHRIEEQRFARAATEGGGLTLELAVFFDEAAYRLFSPFLDEDDRKIRDMLLAYVNGIQALYHHPSLGVAIDVSLVRLDIIQRQPADLPDFGGERASLLDSFCNYAMARNPPEDAHPHHWDMGLYVTGLDLYVIENGRRNDATMGLATVGGLCLSRYSCVITELGVTDQLGKPYPSAGFSSVYIAAHEIGHNLGMHHDSSGNACPKDGYIMSPSRGTRGETIWSECSREIAEALPRTKVCLLDASVSSFDHSRYRDLPGREWTAKRQCELLLRDKDANVVTLHQACQSLQCGTPRRSGYYFAGPALDGTHCAAGRECRGGECVRVRKDGSWSEWEEGPCTSGCLQRSKGTRVRQRVCEYRTGSCKGPHRDVLLCKDEKLCKKKRHTAGEFATLKCGIFSDSLAELDGTAKGLQASHEPDKPWMACAVFCRRRDIAAYYAPRAELNDFGLDPYFPDGTWCHAEEGRDYYCRQHHCLPEDFAFGKSGWQRRENRSDRLASRDNASSLSDEWIDYIELPA
;
A
#
# COMPACT_ATOMS: atom_id res chain seq x y z
N MET A 1 14.87 35.49 6.97
CA MET A 1 14.96 35.77 5.51
C MET A 1 16.36 35.40 5.06
N GLY A 2 16.47 34.48 4.10
CA GLY A 2 17.74 34.03 3.55
C GLY A 2 17.48 32.94 2.51
N PHE A 3 17.16 33.35 1.29
CA PHE A 3 17.12 32.50 0.10
C PHE A 3 18.57 32.26 -0.36
N GLU A 4 18.95 31.01 -0.60
CA GLU A 4 20.04 30.71 -1.54
C GLU A 4 19.50 29.97 -2.76
N ARG A 5 19.82 30.53 -3.93
CA ARG A 5 19.33 30.17 -5.27
C ARG A 5 20.15 29.03 -5.87
N CYS A 6 19.48 28.14 -6.59
CA CYS A 6 20.08 27.29 -7.61
C CYS A 6 20.11 28.02 -8.97
N THR A 7 21.27 28.10 -9.64
CA THR A 7 21.36 28.56 -11.05
C THR A 7 22.50 27.89 -11.83
N GLY A 8 22.21 27.60 -13.11
CA GLY A 8 23.15 27.36 -14.23
C GLY A 8 22.91 26.02 -14.92
N GLY A 9 22.70 25.85 -16.24
CA GLY A 9 22.76 26.72 -17.42
C GLY A 9 23.19 25.84 -18.62
N MET A 10 22.38 25.75 -19.69
CA MET A 10 22.69 24.97 -20.91
C MET A 10 23.70 25.70 -21.81
N ASN A 11 24.68 24.98 -22.38
CA ASN A 11 25.22 25.24 -23.73
C ASN A 11 25.99 24.02 -24.30
N PHE A 12 25.77 23.74 -25.59
CA PHE A 12 26.33 22.66 -26.40
C PHE A 12 27.76 22.98 -26.90
N PHE A 13 28.67 21.99 -26.94
CA PHE A 13 29.44 21.56 -28.14
C PHE A 13 30.35 20.34 -27.83
N MET A 14 30.65 19.57 -28.88
CA MET A 14 31.11 18.17 -28.96
C MET A 14 32.53 17.80 -28.47
N LYS A 15 32.68 16.48 -28.22
CA LYS A 15 33.87 15.58 -28.27
C LYS A 15 34.86 15.57 -27.07
N SER A 16 34.71 14.58 -26.19
CA SER A 16 35.65 13.43 -26.05
C SER A 16 35.37 12.64 -24.77
N LYS A 17 35.62 11.33 -24.82
CA LYS A 17 35.33 10.34 -23.78
C LYS A 17 36.19 10.56 -22.52
N GLN A 18 35.56 10.83 -21.38
CA GLN A 18 36.08 10.42 -20.06
C GLN A 18 34.94 10.43 -19.02
N TYR A 19 34.57 9.22 -18.58
CA TYR A 19 33.62 8.97 -17.51
C TYR A 19 34.07 9.66 -16.22
N THR A 20 33.26 10.59 -15.70
CA THR A 20 33.37 11.09 -14.33
C THR A 20 32.00 11.06 -13.65
N ARG A 21 32.00 10.38 -12.49
CA ARG A 21 31.07 10.47 -11.36
C ARG A 21 29.99 11.55 -11.48
N LEU A 22 28.73 11.13 -11.69
CA LEU A 22 27.58 11.96 -11.38
C LEU A 22 27.57 12.25 -9.87
N ASN A 23 27.78 13.51 -9.52
CA ASN A 23 27.53 14.06 -8.20
C ASN A 23 26.13 13.66 -7.71
N ARG A 24 26.04 13.18 -6.47
CA ARG A 24 24.80 12.85 -5.75
C ARG A 24 23.99 14.13 -5.50
N VAL A 25 23.23 14.56 -6.50
CA VAL A 25 22.19 15.57 -6.33
C VAL A 25 20.90 14.82 -5.94
N CYS A 26 20.52 14.89 -4.65
CA CYS A 26 19.24 14.36 -4.16
C CYS A 26 18.09 15.25 -4.63
N HIS A 27 17.59 15.01 -5.83
CA HIS A 27 16.44 15.75 -6.36
C HIS A 27 15.17 15.35 -5.60
N LEU A 28 14.30 16.32 -5.30
CA LEU A 28 12.96 16.06 -4.74
C LEU A 28 12.12 15.16 -5.67
N GLN A 29 12.43 15.19 -6.97
CA GLN A 29 11.85 14.35 -8.01
C GLN A 29 12.92 13.84 -8.99
N ILE A 30 12.90 12.56 -9.32
CA ILE A 30 13.80 11.90 -10.27
C ILE A 30 12.94 11.35 -11.42
N PRO A 31 13.04 11.89 -12.66
CA PRO A 31 12.47 11.26 -13.82
C PRO A 31 13.24 9.96 -14.12
N PHE A 32 12.52 8.85 -14.24
CA PHE A 32 13.08 7.51 -14.40
C PHE A 32 12.45 6.85 -15.61
N THR A 33 13.27 6.42 -16.59
CA THR A 33 12.79 5.85 -17.86
C THR A 33 13.64 4.65 -18.27
N PHE A 34 13.01 3.53 -18.63
CA PHE A 34 13.71 2.30 -19.03
C PHE A 34 12.81 1.44 -19.93
N LYS A 35 13.39 0.46 -20.64
CA LYS A 35 12.66 -0.34 -21.64
C LYS A 35 12.78 -1.83 -21.33
N VAL A 36 11.68 -2.42 -20.90
CA VAL A 36 11.63 -3.84 -20.53
C VAL A 36 10.48 -4.55 -21.25
N PHE A 37 10.69 -5.82 -21.64
CA PHE A 37 9.70 -6.62 -22.36
C PHE A 37 9.11 -5.93 -23.61
N GLY A 38 9.91 -5.10 -24.29
CA GLY A 38 9.49 -4.34 -25.48
C GLY A 38 8.73 -3.03 -25.19
N GLN A 39 8.36 -2.76 -23.93
CA GLN A 39 7.61 -1.57 -23.50
C GLN A 39 8.54 -0.51 -22.88
N LEU A 40 8.36 0.76 -23.25
CA LEU A 40 9.06 1.89 -22.63
C LEU A 40 8.25 2.39 -21.42
N ILE A 41 8.88 2.46 -20.25
CA ILE A 41 8.27 2.88 -18.99
C ILE A 41 8.87 4.22 -18.60
N ARG A 42 8.02 5.18 -18.23
CA ARG A 42 8.41 6.53 -17.77
C ARG A 42 7.73 6.83 -16.44
N LEU A 43 8.53 7.11 -15.42
CA LEU A 43 8.10 7.42 -14.06
C LEU A 43 8.71 8.75 -13.60
N ILE A 44 8.07 9.40 -12.64
CA ILE A 44 8.59 10.56 -11.89
C ILE A 44 8.60 10.20 -10.40
N LEU A 45 9.75 9.75 -9.92
CA LEU A 45 9.98 9.27 -8.56
C LEU A 45 10.14 10.47 -7.60
N ARG A 46 9.34 10.57 -6.54
CA ARG A 46 9.38 11.66 -5.54
C ARG A 46 9.88 11.15 -4.19
N ARG A 47 10.72 11.93 -3.51
CA ARG A 47 11.35 11.53 -2.23
C ARG A 47 10.33 11.37 -1.10
N ASN A 48 10.50 10.34 -0.26
CA ASN A 48 9.58 10.02 0.84
C ASN A 48 10.20 10.30 2.22
N ASP A 49 9.76 11.39 2.88
CA ASP A 49 10.38 11.94 4.09
C ASP A 49 9.58 11.71 5.41
N LYS A 50 8.60 10.77 5.49
CA LYS A 50 7.58 10.73 6.60
C LYS A 50 7.45 9.42 7.40
N ILE A 51 8.53 8.69 7.70
CA ILE A 51 8.47 7.30 8.24
C ILE A 51 8.53 7.19 9.78
N THR A 52 8.97 8.23 10.50
CA THR A 52 9.37 8.19 11.92
C THR A 52 8.92 9.43 12.66
N ALA A 53 8.76 9.37 14.01
CA ALA A 53 8.53 10.54 14.88
C ALA A 53 9.24 11.81 14.39
N SER A 54 8.62 13.00 14.47
CA SER A 54 9.22 14.24 13.94
C SER A 54 10.52 14.54 14.68
N ASP A 55 10.57 14.10 15.93
CA ASP A 55 11.71 14.13 16.82
C ASP A 55 12.21 12.70 17.14
N PHE A 56 12.03 11.73 16.21
CA PHE A 56 12.49 10.35 16.37
C PHE A 56 13.99 10.29 16.59
N GLN A 57 14.40 9.50 17.58
CA GLN A 57 15.79 9.36 17.92
C GLN A 57 16.25 7.90 17.83
N ILE A 58 17.37 7.71 17.13
CA ILE A 58 18.12 6.47 17.18
C ILE A 58 19.35 6.68 18.06
N TRP A 59 19.50 5.85 19.08
CA TRP A 59 20.66 5.82 19.95
C TRP A 59 21.46 4.55 19.74
N LYS A 60 22.78 4.63 19.89
CA LYS A 60 23.67 3.48 19.80
C LYS A 60 24.56 3.38 21.02
N HIS A 61 24.56 2.22 21.67
CA HIS A 61 25.56 1.87 22.67
C HIS A 61 26.70 1.14 21.96
N ASN A 62 27.78 1.86 21.68
CA ASN A 62 28.87 1.28 20.92
C ASN A 62 29.73 0.29 21.74
N THR A 63 30.66 -0.38 21.08
CA THR A 63 31.58 -1.36 21.69
C THR A 63 32.43 -0.80 22.85
N LYS A 64 32.59 0.52 22.94
CA LYS A 64 33.30 1.20 24.04
C LYS A 64 32.39 1.47 25.25
N GLY A 65 31.11 1.14 25.16
CA GLY A 65 30.10 1.42 26.20
C GLY A 65 29.65 2.88 26.21
N VAL A 66 29.91 3.64 25.14
CA VAL A 66 29.50 5.04 25.00
C VAL A 66 28.16 5.09 24.26
N MET A 67 27.24 5.87 24.80
CA MET A 67 25.98 6.26 24.17
C MET A 67 26.21 7.38 23.16
N GLU A 68 25.82 7.16 21.91
CA GLU A 68 25.84 8.19 20.87
C GLU A 68 24.52 8.23 20.10
N GLU A 69 24.04 9.44 19.80
CA GLU A 69 22.86 9.64 18.97
C GLU A 69 23.26 9.48 17.49
N LEU A 70 22.55 8.61 16.77
CA LEU A 70 22.72 8.40 15.34
C LEU A 70 21.75 9.27 14.55
N SER A 71 21.87 10.59 14.69
CA SER A 71 20.99 11.58 14.04
C SER A 71 20.89 11.44 12.51
N LEU A 72 21.94 10.90 11.85
CA LEU A 72 21.93 10.57 10.42
C LEU A 72 21.03 9.38 10.05
N LEU A 73 20.78 8.47 11.00
CA LEU A 73 19.84 7.35 10.83
C LEU A 73 18.41 7.72 11.25
N SER A 74 18.27 8.73 12.10
CA SER A 74 16.99 9.35 12.48
C SER A 74 16.35 10.15 11.33
N ALA A 75 17.16 10.65 10.39
CA ALA A 75 16.68 11.36 9.21
C ALA A 75 15.98 10.38 8.24
N PRO A 76 14.87 10.79 7.60
CA PRO A 76 14.30 10.03 6.48
C PRO A 76 15.36 9.85 5.39
N ASP A 77 15.66 8.60 5.05
CA ASP A 77 16.68 8.29 4.06
C ASP A 77 16.30 8.90 2.70
N PRO A 78 17.08 9.84 2.13
CA PRO A 78 16.72 10.57 0.92
C PRO A 78 16.78 9.69 -0.36
N CYS A 79 16.98 8.39 -0.17
CA CYS A 79 17.11 7.37 -1.20
C CYS A 79 15.81 6.58 -1.45
N TYR A 80 14.74 6.84 -0.69
CA TYR A 80 13.43 6.23 -0.91
C TYR A 80 12.52 7.13 -1.75
N TYR A 81 12.00 6.60 -2.86
CA TYR A 81 11.17 7.35 -3.77
C TYR A 81 9.89 6.61 -4.16
N LEU A 82 8.83 7.39 -4.34
CA LEU A 82 7.51 6.94 -4.76
C LEU A 82 7.12 7.64 -6.05
N HIS A 83 6.53 6.91 -6.99
CA HIS A 83 5.85 7.47 -8.14
C HIS A 83 4.41 6.97 -8.16
N SER A 84 3.49 7.86 -8.52
CA SER A 84 2.11 7.52 -8.78
C SER A 84 1.57 8.47 -9.85
N ASP A 85 1.11 7.91 -10.95
CA ASP A 85 0.35 8.61 -11.97
C ASP A 85 -0.82 7.74 -12.48
N HIS A 86 -1.36 8.07 -13.65
CA HIS A 86 -2.49 7.40 -14.27
C HIS A 86 -2.11 6.12 -15.02
N VAL A 87 -0.81 5.88 -15.27
CA VAL A 87 -0.28 4.75 -16.05
C VAL A 87 0.36 3.69 -15.14
N GLY A 88 0.85 4.10 -13.97
CA GLY A 88 1.41 3.17 -13.01
C GLY A 88 1.81 3.79 -11.68
N SER A 89 2.28 2.93 -10.79
CA SER A 89 2.89 3.33 -9.53
C SER A 89 4.21 2.61 -9.33
N ALA A 90 5.14 3.24 -8.64
CA ALA A 90 6.42 2.63 -8.33
C ALA A 90 6.88 2.99 -6.93
N ALA A 91 7.46 2.00 -6.26
CA ALA A 91 8.20 2.18 -5.02
C ALA A 91 9.62 1.72 -5.26
N VAL A 92 10.57 2.65 -5.16
CA VAL A 92 11.96 2.44 -5.55
C VAL A 92 12.88 2.88 -4.42
N SER A 93 13.78 1.99 -4.03
CA SER A 93 14.89 2.27 -3.14
C SER A 93 16.18 2.39 -3.95
N PHE A 94 16.88 3.52 -3.76
CA PHE A 94 18.25 3.74 -4.21
C PHE A 94 19.27 3.60 -3.07
N CYS A 95 18.87 2.99 -1.95
CA CYS A 95 19.67 2.96 -0.73
C CYS A 95 20.83 1.96 -0.78
N GLN A 96 20.87 1.11 -1.81
CA GLN A 96 21.95 0.13 -2.01
C GLN A 96 23.12 0.75 -2.77
N GLU A 97 24.36 0.34 -2.45
CA GLU A 97 25.57 0.85 -3.11
C GLU A 97 25.66 0.53 -4.61
N ARG A 98 24.88 -0.45 -5.09
CA ARG A 98 24.93 -0.98 -6.47
C ARG A 98 23.56 -1.03 -7.14
N GLY A 99 22.93 0.13 -7.28
CA GLY A 99 21.75 0.30 -8.13
C GLY A 99 20.41 0.25 -7.38
N MET A 100 19.32 0.28 -8.15
CA MET A 100 17.96 0.40 -7.61
C MET A 100 17.33 -0.97 -7.33
N HIS A 101 16.48 -1.00 -6.31
CA HIS A 101 15.56 -2.10 -6.06
C HIS A 101 14.15 -1.54 -5.90
N GLY A 102 13.15 -2.17 -6.52
CA GLY A 102 11.80 -1.66 -6.43
C GLY A 102 10.77 -2.44 -7.23
N LEU A 103 9.51 -2.11 -6.97
CA LEU A 103 8.36 -2.65 -7.69
C LEU A 103 7.73 -1.55 -8.53
N ILE A 104 7.36 -1.89 -9.75
CA ILE A 104 6.64 -1.03 -10.67
C ILE A 104 5.36 -1.74 -11.08
N PHE A 105 4.24 -1.12 -10.77
CA PHE A 105 2.91 -1.60 -11.07
C PHE A 105 2.39 -0.83 -12.27
N LEU A 106 2.21 -1.53 -13.38
CA LEU A 106 1.58 -1.03 -14.60
C LEU A 106 0.21 -1.70 -14.78
N GLU A 107 -0.62 -1.14 -15.64
CA GLU A 107 -1.99 -1.60 -15.91
C GLU A 107 -2.09 -3.12 -16.17
N ASN A 108 -1.16 -3.69 -16.94
CA ASN A 108 -1.21 -5.08 -17.40
C ASN A 108 -0.05 -5.97 -16.89
N MET A 109 0.82 -5.43 -16.03
CA MET A 109 1.93 -6.19 -15.47
C MET A 109 2.53 -5.53 -14.23
N THR A 110 3.00 -6.36 -13.31
CA THR A 110 3.90 -5.91 -12.24
C THR A 110 5.31 -6.32 -12.61
N LEU A 111 6.22 -5.36 -12.46
CA LEU A 111 7.64 -5.51 -12.72
C LEU A 111 8.40 -5.41 -11.40
N GLU A 112 9.24 -6.39 -11.13
CA GLU A 112 10.17 -6.38 -10.01
C GLU A 112 11.57 -6.10 -10.52
N ILE A 113 12.23 -5.07 -9.99
CA ILE A 113 13.60 -4.66 -10.36
C ILE A 113 14.53 -5.00 -9.20
N THR A 114 15.59 -5.75 -9.50
CA THR A 114 16.64 -6.12 -8.53
C THR A 114 18.03 -5.95 -9.15
N PRO A 115 19.04 -5.45 -8.43
CA PRO A 115 20.42 -5.42 -8.91
C PRO A 115 20.95 -6.83 -9.24
N LEU A 116 21.70 -6.97 -10.33
CA LEU A 116 22.28 -8.25 -10.75
C LEU A 116 23.56 -8.55 -9.95
N PRO A 117 23.65 -9.67 -9.20
CA PRO A 117 24.86 -10.06 -8.49
C PRO A 117 26.04 -10.33 -9.45
N ASN A 118 27.25 -9.93 -9.07
CA ASN A 118 28.48 -10.12 -9.89
C ASN A 118 28.72 -11.59 -10.30
N SER A 119 28.27 -12.56 -9.50
CA SER A 119 28.37 -13.99 -9.80
C SER A 119 27.48 -14.46 -10.96
N LEU A 120 26.45 -13.69 -11.31
CA LEU A 120 25.44 -14.02 -12.34
C LEU A 120 25.62 -13.19 -13.62
N ALA A 121 26.50 -12.19 -13.62
CA ALA A 121 26.73 -11.31 -14.77
C ALA A 121 27.25 -12.05 -16.03
N SER A 122 27.85 -13.23 -15.85
CA SER A 122 28.51 -14.03 -16.90
C SER A 122 27.75 -15.29 -17.35
N SER A 123 26.56 -15.58 -16.80
CA SER A 123 25.84 -16.83 -17.10
C SER A 123 24.82 -16.65 -18.24
N PRO A 124 24.92 -17.40 -19.35
CA PRO A 124 24.01 -17.30 -20.50
C PRO A 124 22.65 -18.00 -20.29
N LEU A 125 22.36 -18.54 -19.11
CA LEU A 125 21.17 -19.37 -18.81
C LEU A 125 19.98 -18.60 -18.17
N LEU A 126 19.99 -17.26 -18.18
CA LEU A 126 19.00 -16.43 -17.45
C LEU A 126 17.89 -15.80 -18.33
N ILE A 127 17.76 -16.19 -19.59
CA ILE A 127 16.84 -15.55 -20.55
C ILE A 127 15.71 -16.52 -20.91
N ASP A 128 14.50 -16.19 -20.46
CA ASP A 128 13.21 -16.80 -20.87
C ASP A 128 12.11 -15.71 -20.75
N ASP A 129 10.87 -15.98 -21.19
CA ASP A 129 9.72 -15.05 -21.29
C ASP A 129 9.32 -14.33 -19.97
N LEU A 130 9.91 -14.72 -18.84
CA LEU A 130 9.71 -14.14 -17.50
C LEU A 130 10.87 -13.28 -16.99
N TYR A 131 12.02 -13.27 -17.68
CA TYR A 131 13.28 -12.65 -17.23
C TYR A 131 14.00 -11.90 -18.36
N VAL A 132 14.21 -10.59 -18.19
CA VAL A 132 15.03 -9.78 -19.11
C VAL A 132 16.25 -9.24 -18.36
N LYS A 133 17.45 -9.47 -18.91
CA LYS A 133 18.68 -8.79 -18.51
C LYS A 133 18.74 -7.45 -19.25
N GLU A 134 18.66 -6.34 -18.54
CA GLU A 134 18.76 -5.02 -19.16
C GLU A 134 20.20 -4.50 -19.00
N GLU A 135 20.89 -4.28 -20.13
CA GLU A 135 22.22 -3.70 -20.12
C GLU A 135 22.13 -2.17 -20.08
N LYS A 136 22.55 -1.61 -18.96
CA LYS A 136 22.77 -0.17 -18.69
C LYS A 136 21.59 0.75 -19.00
N ILE A 137 20.85 1.07 -17.95
CA ILE A 137 20.07 2.31 -17.88
C ILE A 137 21.07 3.43 -17.51
N ASP A 138 21.12 4.52 -18.29
CA ASP A 138 22.12 5.60 -18.16
C ASP A 138 22.19 6.27 -16.77
N LEU A 139 21.18 6.06 -15.91
CA LEU A 139 21.09 6.54 -14.52
C LEU A 139 21.53 5.52 -13.44
N LEU A 140 21.80 4.26 -13.80
CA LEU A 140 21.87 3.14 -12.83
C LEU A 140 23.24 2.46 -12.70
N GLY A 141 24.20 2.75 -13.57
CA GLY A 141 25.59 2.26 -13.49
C GLY A 141 25.79 0.76 -13.78
N GLU A 142 25.11 -0.12 -13.05
CA GLU A 142 25.24 -1.59 -13.06
C GLU A 142 23.99 -2.29 -13.67
N PRO A 143 24.07 -3.56 -14.11
CA PRO A 143 22.94 -4.29 -14.69
C PRO A 143 21.88 -4.73 -13.66
N HIS A 144 20.61 -4.78 -14.08
CA HIS A 144 19.45 -5.17 -13.27
C HIS A 144 18.69 -6.35 -13.88
N LEU A 145 18.04 -7.14 -13.03
CA LEU A 145 17.08 -8.18 -13.43
C LEU A 145 15.66 -7.62 -13.29
N VAL A 146 14.83 -7.80 -14.33
CA VAL A 146 13.42 -7.40 -14.31
C VAL A 146 12.50 -8.59 -14.56
N LYS A 147 11.52 -8.81 -13.66
CA LYS A 147 10.59 -9.97 -13.66
C LYS A 147 9.12 -9.55 -13.80
N ARG A 148 8.32 -10.30 -14.58
CA ARG A 148 6.87 -10.09 -14.81
C ARG A 148 5.98 -11.04 -13.97
N SER A 149 4.84 -10.57 -13.45
CA SER A 149 3.84 -11.36 -12.69
C SER A 149 2.43 -11.37 -13.36
N LEU A 150 1.75 -12.53 -13.41
CA LEU A 150 0.45 -12.78 -14.13
C LEU A 150 -0.78 -12.80 -13.18
N LYS A 151 -1.97 -12.31 -13.62
CA LYS A 151 -3.25 -12.33 -12.87
C LYS A 151 -4.46 -12.81 -13.71
N HIS A 152 -5.44 -13.47 -13.05
CA HIS A 152 -6.74 -13.93 -13.61
C HIS A 152 -7.97 -13.56 -12.71
N ARG A 153 -9.14 -13.39 -13.35
CA ARG A 153 -10.49 -12.96 -12.86
C ARG A 153 -11.22 -13.94 -11.90
N ILE A 154 -12.18 -13.43 -11.09
CA ILE A 154 -13.60 -13.91 -10.86
C ILE A 154 -14.17 -13.50 -9.47
N GLU A 155 -15.42 -12.99 -9.50
CA GLU A 155 -16.62 -12.96 -8.60
C GLU A 155 -16.58 -13.37 -7.10
N GLU A 156 -17.53 -12.80 -6.32
CA GLU A 156 -17.68 -12.93 -4.85
C GLU A 156 -19.13 -12.95 -4.33
N GLN A 157 -19.29 -13.59 -3.16
CA GLN A 157 -20.39 -13.38 -2.19
C GLN A 157 -19.85 -12.86 -0.83
N ARG A 158 -20.79 -12.41 0.02
CA ARG A 158 -20.73 -11.37 1.07
C ARG A 158 -20.55 -11.90 2.51
N PHE A 159 -20.15 -11.04 3.46
CA PHE A 159 -20.83 -10.64 4.72
C PHE A 159 -19.98 -9.60 5.52
N ALA A 160 -20.60 -8.73 6.34
CA ALA A 160 -20.07 -7.45 6.85
C ALA A 160 -20.42 -7.14 8.35
N ARG A 161 -19.68 -6.21 8.99
CA ARG A 161 -20.00 -5.27 10.14
C ARG A 161 -18.69 -4.72 10.76
N ALA A 162 -18.55 -3.65 11.56
CA ALA A 162 -19.18 -2.33 11.84
C ALA A 162 -18.40 -1.68 13.03
N ALA A 163 -18.04 -0.39 13.02
CA ALA A 163 -17.69 0.42 14.24
C ALA A 163 -17.55 1.94 13.94
N THR A 164 -17.84 2.77 14.95
CA THR A 164 -18.13 4.23 14.94
C THR A 164 -17.26 5.05 15.92
N GLU A 165 -17.01 6.33 15.56
CA GLU A 165 -16.65 7.55 16.32
C GLU A 165 -16.08 7.49 17.77
N GLY A 166 -14.81 7.88 17.90
CA GLY A 166 -14.05 8.26 19.11
C GLY A 166 -12.61 8.60 18.67
N GLY A 167 -11.92 9.56 19.30
CA GLY A 167 -10.50 9.84 18.99
C GLY A 167 -9.67 8.55 19.05
N GLY A 168 -8.74 8.37 18.11
CA GLY A 168 -7.94 7.13 18.01
C GLY A 168 -7.04 6.92 19.23
N LEU A 169 -6.79 5.67 19.61
CA LEU A 169 -5.82 5.32 20.64
C LEU A 169 -4.42 5.28 20.01
N THR A 170 -3.43 5.93 20.60
CA THR A 170 -2.03 5.87 20.15
C THR A 170 -1.16 5.33 21.27
N LEU A 171 -0.27 4.37 20.96
CA LEU A 171 0.74 3.82 21.86
C LEU A 171 2.11 4.34 21.44
N GLU A 172 2.71 5.22 22.23
CA GLU A 172 4.07 5.71 22.04
C GLU A 172 5.09 4.67 22.54
N LEU A 173 5.88 4.12 21.61
CA LEU A 173 6.76 2.98 21.83
C LEU A 173 8.23 3.39 21.75
N ALA A 174 9.03 2.95 22.72
CA ALA A 174 10.49 2.96 22.65
C ALA A 174 11.04 1.53 22.52
N VAL A 175 11.82 1.24 21.48
CA VAL A 175 12.37 -0.10 21.21
C VAL A 175 13.85 -0.16 21.56
N PHE A 176 14.26 -1.18 22.30
CA PHE A 176 15.65 -1.43 22.72
C PHE A 176 16.10 -2.79 22.18
N PHE A 177 17.01 -2.78 21.22
CA PHE A 177 17.53 -3.97 20.55
C PHE A 177 18.90 -4.33 21.16
N ASP A 178 18.96 -5.45 21.88
CA ASP A 178 20.06 -5.74 22.79
C ASP A 178 21.36 -6.24 22.14
N GLU A 179 22.42 -6.38 22.95
CA GLU A 179 23.73 -6.87 22.50
C GLU A 179 23.65 -8.28 21.91
N ALA A 180 22.84 -9.17 22.51
CA ALA A 180 22.69 -10.53 22.03
C ALA A 180 22.03 -10.57 20.64
N ALA A 181 20.94 -9.83 20.44
CA ALA A 181 20.24 -9.71 19.18
C ALA A 181 21.12 -9.03 18.13
N TYR A 182 21.82 -7.96 18.50
CA TYR A 182 22.78 -7.29 17.63
C TYR A 182 23.84 -8.26 17.10
N ARG A 183 24.43 -9.08 17.96
CA ARG A 183 25.41 -10.10 17.57
C ARG A 183 24.84 -11.16 16.62
N LEU A 184 23.56 -11.52 16.76
CA LEU A 184 22.90 -12.48 15.88
C LEU A 184 22.63 -11.91 14.49
N PHE A 185 22.11 -10.69 14.41
CA PHE A 185 21.61 -10.12 13.15
C PHE A 185 22.62 -9.25 12.41
N SER A 186 23.54 -8.57 13.11
CA SER A 186 24.53 -7.68 12.49
C SER A 186 25.35 -8.38 11.40
N PRO A 187 25.94 -9.58 11.60
CA PRO A 187 26.71 -10.25 10.54
C PRO A 187 25.85 -10.63 9.33
N PHE A 188 24.61 -11.06 9.56
CA PHE A 188 23.67 -11.42 8.50
C PHE A 188 23.25 -10.20 7.66
N LEU A 189 23.14 -9.04 8.31
CA LEU A 189 22.79 -7.75 7.71
C LEU A 189 24.03 -6.93 7.30
N ASP A 190 25.14 -7.61 7.01
CA ASP A 190 26.38 -7.00 6.49
C ASP A 190 26.97 -5.91 7.39
N GLU A 191 26.73 -6.00 8.70
CA GLU A 191 27.14 -5.03 9.72
C GLU A 191 26.65 -3.60 9.44
N ASP A 192 25.53 -3.46 8.73
CA ASP A 192 24.92 -2.17 8.39
C ASP A 192 23.76 -1.85 9.35
N ASP A 193 23.96 -0.87 10.24
CA ASP A 193 22.95 -0.41 11.20
C ASP A 193 21.65 0.06 10.51
N ARG A 194 21.69 0.53 9.25
CA ARG A 194 20.47 0.89 8.50
C ARG A 194 19.60 -0.31 8.23
N LYS A 195 20.20 -1.46 7.92
CA LYS A 195 19.44 -2.70 7.68
C LYS A 195 18.85 -3.25 8.98
N ILE A 196 19.55 -3.08 10.10
CA ILE A 196 19.02 -3.39 11.44
C ILE A 196 17.82 -2.49 11.75
N ARG A 197 17.95 -1.17 11.53
CA ARG A 197 16.84 -0.22 11.65
C ARG A 197 15.64 -0.64 10.80
N ASP A 198 15.84 -0.93 9.51
CA ASP A 198 14.76 -1.30 8.60
C ASP A 198 14.07 -2.62 9.02
N MET A 199 14.83 -3.58 9.56
CA MET A 199 14.27 -4.80 10.17
C MET A 199 13.39 -4.48 11.37
N LEU A 200 13.85 -3.61 12.27
CA LEU A 200 13.12 -3.25 13.48
C LEU A 200 11.88 -2.40 13.19
N LEU A 201 11.93 -1.52 12.18
CA LEU A 201 10.75 -0.80 11.72
C LEU A 201 9.68 -1.75 11.16
N ALA A 202 10.09 -2.79 10.44
CA ALA A 202 9.17 -3.81 9.95
C ALA A 202 8.60 -4.69 11.07
N TYR A 203 9.41 -4.96 12.10
CA TYR A 203 8.98 -5.66 13.31
C TYR A 203 7.88 -4.86 14.03
N VAL A 204 8.11 -3.57 14.28
CA VAL A 204 7.10 -2.66 14.88
C VAL A 204 5.86 -2.55 14.02
N ASN A 205 6.01 -2.44 12.69
CA ASN A 205 4.86 -2.40 11.80
C ASN A 205 4.06 -3.72 11.81
N GLY A 206 4.73 -4.86 12.00
CA GLY A 206 4.06 -6.13 12.23
C GLY A 206 3.18 -6.10 13.49
N ILE A 207 3.67 -5.49 14.57
CA ILE A 207 2.94 -5.33 15.83
C ILE A 207 1.70 -4.46 15.59
N GLN A 208 1.87 -3.30 14.94
CA GLN A 208 0.76 -2.41 14.61
C GLN A 208 -0.34 -3.13 13.81
N ALA A 209 0.03 -3.93 12.80
CA ALA A 209 -0.95 -4.66 12.01
C ALA A 209 -1.85 -5.57 12.87
N LEU A 210 -1.32 -6.15 13.94
CA LEU A 210 -2.10 -6.92 14.91
C LEU A 210 -3.01 -6.01 15.75
N TYR A 211 -2.53 -4.86 16.20
CA TYR A 211 -3.33 -3.88 16.95
C TYR A 211 -4.36 -3.10 16.11
N HIS A 212 -4.25 -3.16 14.79
CA HIS A 212 -5.28 -2.70 13.84
C HIS A 212 -6.23 -3.81 13.41
N HIS A 213 -5.98 -5.06 13.82
CA HIS A 213 -6.77 -6.18 13.37
C HIS A 213 -8.23 -6.02 13.86
N PRO A 214 -9.26 -6.14 12.99
CA PRO A 214 -10.66 -5.87 13.35
C PRO A 214 -11.21 -6.69 14.52
N SER A 215 -10.63 -7.86 14.79
CA SER A 215 -11.04 -8.69 15.93
C SER A 215 -10.74 -8.04 17.29
N LEU A 216 -9.87 -7.02 17.35
CA LEU A 216 -9.59 -6.28 18.58
C LEU A 216 -10.75 -5.34 18.97
N GLY A 217 -11.65 -5.03 18.04
CA GLY A 217 -12.80 -4.12 18.24
C GLY A 217 -12.46 -2.63 18.21
N VAL A 218 -11.24 -2.26 18.59
CA VAL A 218 -10.69 -0.90 18.52
C VAL A 218 -9.29 -0.94 17.90
N ALA A 219 -8.97 0.05 17.07
CA ALA A 219 -7.63 0.21 16.52
C ALA A 219 -6.76 1.01 17.50
N ILE A 220 -5.54 0.51 17.71
CA ILE A 220 -4.50 1.20 18.49
C ILE A 220 -3.32 1.48 17.55
N ASP A 221 -3.10 2.75 17.25
CA ASP A 221 -1.95 3.22 16.46
C ASP A 221 -0.67 3.03 17.28
N VAL A 222 0.45 2.60 16.68
CA VAL A 222 1.73 2.43 17.38
C VAL A 222 2.74 3.44 16.84
N SER A 223 3.15 4.39 17.69
CA SER A 223 4.09 5.46 17.34
C SER A 223 5.49 5.17 17.87
N LEU A 224 6.45 4.87 17.00
CA LEU A 224 7.84 4.65 17.42
C LEU A 224 8.54 6.00 17.71
N VAL A 225 8.77 6.30 18.98
CA VAL A 225 9.40 7.56 19.41
C VAL A 225 10.92 7.44 19.59
N ARG A 226 11.41 6.24 19.94
CA ARG A 226 12.83 5.99 20.23
C ARG A 226 13.26 4.59 19.81
N LEU A 227 14.48 4.47 19.30
CA LEU A 227 15.11 3.19 18.96
C LEU A 227 16.56 3.14 19.47
N ASP A 228 16.87 2.21 20.35
CA ASP A 228 18.20 1.99 20.90
C ASP A 228 18.82 0.71 20.31
N ILE A 229 19.95 0.83 19.61
CA ILE A 229 20.75 -0.29 19.10
C ILE A 229 21.93 -0.51 20.05
N ILE A 230 21.89 -1.61 20.80
CA ILE A 230 22.87 -1.91 21.84
C ILE A 230 23.93 -2.87 21.27
N GLN A 231 25.14 -2.40 20.97
CA GLN A 231 26.24 -3.29 20.58
C GLN A 231 26.97 -3.89 21.79
N ARG A 232 26.89 -3.18 22.93
CA ARG A 232 27.47 -3.60 24.20
C ARG A 232 26.51 -3.27 25.31
N GLN A 233 26.19 -4.27 26.12
CA GLN A 233 25.25 -4.19 27.20
C GLN A 233 25.70 -3.13 28.23
N PRO A 234 24.85 -2.14 28.55
CA PRO A 234 25.15 -1.13 29.56
C PRO A 234 25.30 -1.74 30.96
N ALA A 235 26.19 -1.17 31.77
CA ALA A 235 26.41 -1.67 33.15
C ALA A 235 25.18 -1.47 34.05
N ASP A 236 24.36 -0.46 33.77
CA ASP A 236 23.09 -0.17 34.45
C ASP A 236 21.87 -0.88 33.81
N LEU A 237 22.11 -1.77 32.83
CA LEU A 237 21.13 -2.69 32.26
C LEU A 237 21.69 -4.12 32.22
N PRO A 238 21.94 -4.78 33.36
CA PRO A 238 22.34 -6.19 33.36
C PRO A 238 21.27 -7.07 32.72
N ASP A 239 21.71 -8.01 31.86
CA ASP A 239 20.84 -8.90 31.09
C ASP A 239 20.50 -10.22 31.81
N PHE A 240 21.20 -10.51 32.91
CA PHE A 240 21.12 -11.73 33.73
C PHE A 240 21.19 -13.03 32.91
N GLY A 241 21.85 -12.99 31.75
CA GLY A 241 21.92 -14.11 30.82
C GLY A 241 20.57 -14.64 30.33
N GLY A 242 19.49 -13.84 30.42
CA GLY A 242 18.14 -14.22 29.96
C GLY A 242 17.21 -14.75 31.05
N GLU A 243 17.55 -14.65 32.34
CA GLU A 243 16.57 -14.98 33.39
C GLU A 243 15.42 -13.97 33.33
N ARG A 244 14.22 -14.45 32.98
CA ARG A 244 13.13 -13.60 32.50
C ARG A 244 12.67 -12.54 33.51
N ALA A 245 12.64 -12.87 34.80
CA ALA A 245 12.14 -11.95 35.82
C ALA A 245 13.16 -10.85 36.11
N SER A 246 14.42 -11.24 36.33
CA SER A 246 15.53 -10.33 36.60
C SER A 246 15.80 -9.40 35.42
N LEU A 247 15.69 -9.91 34.20
CA LEU A 247 15.84 -9.11 32.99
C LEU A 247 14.70 -8.09 32.83
N LEU A 248 13.44 -8.50 33.05
CA LEU A 248 12.31 -7.58 33.00
C LEU A 248 12.49 -6.45 34.03
N ASP A 249 12.76 -6.78 35.29
CA ASP A 249 12.95 -5.78 36.35
C ASP A 249 14.09 -4.80 36.03
N SER A 250 15.21 -5.31 35.52
CA SER A 250 16.36 -4.51 35.10
C SER A 250 16.01 -3.55 33.96
N PHE A 251 15.36 -4.06 32.92
CA PHE A 251 14.91 -3.25 31.79
C PHE A 251 13.88 -2.19 32.18
N CYS A 252 12.87 -2.55 32.98
CA CYS A 252 11.86 -1.62 33.46
C CYS A 252 12.48 -0.44 34.23
N ASN A 253 13.45 -0.72 35.12
CA ASN A 253 14.15 0.34 35.86
C ASN A 253 15.01 1.21 34.92
N TYR A 254 15.67 0.59 33.95
CA TYR A 254 16.50 1.29 32.96
C TYR A 254 15.69 2.22 32.05
N ALA A 255 14.57 1.73 31.52
CA ALA A 255 13.66 2.49 30.66
C ALA A 255 13.02 3.63 31.45
N MET A 256 12.51 3.36 32.66
CA MET A 256 11.95 4.38 33.55
C MET A 256 12.94 5.52 33.84
N ALA A 257 14.22 5.20 34.09
CA ALA A 257 15.24 6.20 34.38
C ALA A 257 15.56 7.14 33.21
N ARG A 258 15.15 6.79 31.99
CA ARG A 258 15.44 7.53 30.74
C ARG A 258 14.20 8.11 30.08
N ASN A 259 13.00 7.74 30.53
CA ASN A 259 11.74 8.26 30.03
C ASN A 259 11.45 9.62 30.69
N PRO A 260 11.24 10.71 29.92
CA PRO A 260 10.71 11.96 30.46
C PRO A 260 9.44 11.69 31.29
N PRO A 261 9.24 12.33 32.46
CA PRO A 261 8.12 11.98 33.32
C PRO A 261 6.77 12.56 32.84
N GLU A 262 6.77 13.63 32.07
CA GLU A 262 5.56 14.24 31.50
C GLU A 262 5.15 13.57 30.19
N ASP A 263 3.93 13.03 30.15
CA ASP A 263 3.27 12.41 28.97
C ASP A 263 3.35 13.29 27.72
N ALA A 264 3.02 14.58 27.86
CA ALA A 264 3.02 15.55 26.77
C ALA A 264 4.43 15.93 26.25
N HIS A 265 5.50 15.36 26.80
CA HIS A 265 6.86 15.63 26.34
C HIS A 265 7.11 14.88 25.01
N PRO A 266 7.68 15.51 23.97
CA PRO A 266 7.82 14.90 22.62
C PRO A 266 8.73 13.66 22.55
N HIS A 267 9.50 13.41 23.61
CA HIS A 267 10.36 12.23 23.77
C HIS A 267 9.87 11.28 24.88
N HIS A 268 8.69 11.53 25.44
CA HIS A 268 8.02 10.56 26.30
C HIS A 268 7.67 9.32 25.48
N TRP A 269 7.60 8.17 26.14
CA TRP A 269 6.99 6.98 25.60
C TRP A 269 6.06 6.35 26.63
N ASP A 270 4.91 5.87 26.16
CA ASP A 270 3.99 5.09 26.96
C ASP A 270 4.59 3.77 27.43
N MET A 271 5.39 3.12 26.55
CA MET A 271 5.92 1.78 26.76
C MET A 271 7.33 1.57 26.20
N GLY A 272 8.18 0.91 26.99
CA GLY A 272 9.46 0.35 26.51
C GLY A 272 9.33 -1.11 26.08
N LEU A 273 9.90 -1.46 24.93
CA LEU A 273 9.99 -2.83 24.41
C LEU A 273 11.45 -3.26 24.25
N TYR A 274 11.87 -4.24 25.03
CA TYR A 274 13.19 -4.85 24.96
C TYR A 274 13.17 -6.09 24.05
N VAL A 275 13.92 -6.04 22.97
CA VAL A 275 14.02 -7.10 21.97
C VAL A 275 15.38 -7.77 22.13
N THR A 276 15.38 -9.02 22.62
CA THR A 276 16.60 -9.73 23.02
C THR A 276 16.89 -10.96 22.17
N GLY A 277 18.18 -11.20 21.91
CA GLY A 277 18.66 -12.43 21.28
C GLY A 277 18.94 -13.56 22.26
N LEU A 278 18.66 -13.36 23.54
CA LEU A 278 18.82 -14.37 24.60
C LEU A 278 17.63 -15.32 24.64
N ASP A 279 17.90 -16.59 24.92
CA ASP A 279 16.91 -17.62 25.23
C ASP A 279 16.40 -17.40 26.66
N LEU A 280 15.17 -16.90 26.79
CA LEU A 280 14.57 -16.50 28.04
C LEU A 280 14.18 -17.72 28.85
N TYR A 281 14.53 -17.69 30.14
CA TYR A 281 14.32 -18.84 31.00
C TYR A 281 13.88 -18.48 32.40
N VAL A 282 13.37 -19.48 33.10
CA VAL A 282 13.11 -19.45 34.54
C VAL A 282 13.64 -20.70 35.20
N ILE A 283 14.03 -20.60 36.47
CA ILE A 283 14.39 -21.75 37.29
C ILE A 283 13.14 -22.23 38.03
N GLU A 284 12.56 -23.34 37.57
CA GLU A 284 11.43 -24.00 38.22
C GLU A 284 11.89 -25.31 38.86
N ASN A 285 11.66 -25.46 40.17
CA ASN A 285 12.07 -26.64 40.92
C ASN A 285 13.56 -27.00 40.75
N GLY A 286 14.43 -25.99 40.66
CA GLY A 286 15.88 -26.15 40.46
C GLY A 286 16.29 -26.55 39.05
N ARG A 287 15.37 -26.53 38.07
CA ARG A 287 15.65 -26.84 36.66
C ARG A 287 15.36 -25.62 35.79
N ARG A 288 16.22 -25.40 34.80
CA ARG A 288 16.03 -24.37 33.78
C ARG A 288 14.88 -24.77 32.85
N ASN A 289 13.93 -23.86 32.66
CA ASN A 289 12.79 -23.98 31.76
C ASN A 289 12.81 -22.80 30.77
N ASP A 290 13.04 -23.12 29.49
CA ASP A 290 13.20 -22.18 28.37
C ASP A 290 11.89 -22.03 27.55
N ALA A 291 10.73 -22.33 28.14
CA ALA A 291 9.45 -22.24 27.43
C ALA A 291 8.92 -20.81 27.29
N THR A 292 9.51 -19.84 28.01
CA THR A 292 9.06 -18.44 27.99
C THR A 292 9.72 -17.72 26.83
N MET A 293 8.95 -17.07 25.95
CA MET A 293 9.51 -16.29 24.84
C MET A 293 9.35 -14.76 25.02
N GLY A 294 8.62 -14.35 26.04
CA GLY A 294 8.37 -12.95 26.38
C GLY A 294 7.84 -12.83 27.81
N LEU A 295 7.89 -11.63 28.37
CA LEU A 295 7.31 -11.36 29.67
C LEU A 295 6.90 -9.89 29.82
N ALA A 296 5.71 -9.67 30.37
CA ALA A 296 5.21 -8.37 30.78
C ALA A 296 4.40 -8.45 32.09
N THR A 297 4.29 -7.32 32.77
CA THR A 297 3.31 -7.15 33.84
C THR A 297 1.92 -6.94 33.26
N VAL A 298 0.88 -7.52 33.87
CA VAL A 298 -0.50 -7.31 33.41
C VAL A 298 -1.01 -5.95 33.88
N GLY A 299 -1.47 -5.12 32.93
CA GLY A 299 -2.05 -3.81 33.22
C GLY A 299 -1.04 -2.75 33.62
N GLY A 300 0.26 -2.96 33.37
CA GLY A 300 1.34 -2.04 33.73
C GLY A 300 1.35 -0.71 32.95
N LEU A 301 0.63 -0.60 31.84
CA LEU A 301 0.67 0.59 30.99
C LEU A 301 0.22 1.87 31.73
N CYS A 302 0.84 3.00 31.41
CA CYS A 302 0.74 4.29 32.10
C CYS A 302 1.27 4.29 33.54
N LEU A 303 1.98 3.24 33.99
CA LEU A 303 2.68 3.21 35.26
C LEU A 303 4.18 3.16 34.98
N SER A 304 4.91 4.25 35.23
CA SER A 304 6.30 4.41 34.75
C SER A 304 7.24 3.26 35.09
N ARG A 305 7.03 2.56 36.22
CA ARG A 305 7.82 1.38 36.64
C ARG A 305 7.46 0.09 35.90
N TYR A 306 6.25 -0.02 35.37
CA TYR A 306 5.68 -1.27 34.87
C TYR A 306 5.30 -1.21 33.37
N SER A 307 5.40 -0.05 32.73
CA SER A 307 5.23 0.17 31.29
C SER A 307 6.39 -0.37 30.44
N CYS A 308 6.67 -1.66 30.56
CA CYS A 308 7.85 -2.30 29.99
C CYS A 308 7.55 -3.76 29.63
N VAL A 309 8.15 -4.20 28.53
CA VAL A 309 7.94 -5.53 27.95
C VAL A 309 9.29 -6.09 27.48
N ILE A 310 9.53 -7.40 27.68
CA ILE A 310 10.69 -8.11 27.10
C ILE A 310 10.23 -9.21 26.13
N THR A 311 10.92 -9.37 25.00
CA THR A 311 10.58 -10.36 23.97
C THR A 311 11.83 -10.91 23.28
N GLU A 312 11.80 -12.20 22.95
CA GLU A 312 12.86 -12.85 22.16
C GLU A 312 12.78 -12.52 20.66
N LEU A 313 13.93 -12.33 20.03
CA LEU A 313 14.09 -12.30 18.57
C LEU A 313 15.42 -12.95 18.15
N GLY A 314 15.35 -13.94 17.27
CA GLY A 314 16.53 -14.62 16.72
C GLY A 314 16.99 -15.86 17.48
N VAL A 315 16.28 -16.25 18.56
CA VAL A 315 16.66 -17.38 19.41
C VAL A 315 16.58 -18.70 18.64
N THR A 316 17.61 -19.52 18.81
CA THR A 316 17.70 -20.89 18.27
C THR A 316 18.06 -21.83 19.39
N ASP A 317 17.63 -23.09 19.30
CA ASP A 317 18.04 -24.09 20.27
C ASP A 317 19.56 -24.36 20.22
N GLN A 318 20.05 -25.21 21.14
CA GLN A 318 21.47 -25.57 21.24
C GLN A 318 22.04 -26.23 19.98
N LEU A 319 21.19 -26.77 19.10
CA LEU A 319 21.56 -27.38 17.82
C LEU A 319 21.42 -26.39 16.64
N GLY A 320 21.12 -25.12 16.94
CA GLY A 320 20.94 -24.05 15.97
C GLY A 320 19.61 -24.10 15.24
N LYS A 321 18.64 -24.92 15.70
CA LYS A 321 17.30 -25.00 15.11
C LYS A 321 16.53 -23.71 15.44
N PRO A 322 15.88 -23.07 14.45
CA PRO A 322 15.03 -21.91 14.72
C PRO A 322 13.91 -22.26 15.69
N TYR A 323 13.80 -21.46 16.75
CA TYR A 323 12.65 -21.43 17.64
C TYR A 323 11.54 -20.53 17.01
N PRO A 324 10.28 -20.58 17.46
CA PRO A 324 9.28 -19.62 16.99
C PRO A 324 9.65 -18.15 17.20
N SER A 325 10.64 -17.79 18.01
CA SER A 325 11.16 -16.42 18.13
C SER A 325 12.30 -16.11 17.15
N ALA A 326 12.76 -17.05 16.32
CA ALA A 326 13.93 -16.88 15.45
C ALA A 326 13.76 -15.85 14.30
N GLY A 327 12.54 -15.43 14.01
CA GLY A 327 12.21 -14.48 12.94
C GLY A 327 10.97 -13.65 13.25
N PHE A 328 10.25 -13.16 12.24
CA PHE A 328 9.10 -12.27 12.43
C PHE A 328 7.91 -12.87 13.19
N SER A 329 7.88 -14.18 13.45
CA SER A 329 6.96 -14.77 14.41
C SER A 329 7.10 -14.18 15.82
N SER A 330 8.25 -13.58 16.15
CA SER A 330 8.47 -12.77 17.34
C SER A 330 7.51 -11.56 17.45
N VAL A 331 7.00 -11.02 16.32
CA VAL A 331 6.00 -9.94 16.30
C VAL A 331 4.76 -10.32 17.11
N TYR A 332 4.32 -11.56 17.00
CA TYR A 332 3.16 -12.06 17.72
C TYR A 332 3.46 -12.23 19.21
N ILE A 333 4.73 -12.43 19.58
CA ILE A 333 5.20 -12.52 20.96
C ILE A 333 5.14 -11.12 21.56
N ALA A 334 5.71 -10.12 20.89
CA ALA A 334 5.56 -8.72 21.30
C ALA A 334 4.10 -8.28 21.41
N ALA A 335 3.25 -8.59 20.44
CA ALA A 335 1.84 -8.23 20.53
C ALA A 335 1.15 -8.87 21.76
N HIS A 336 1.46 -10.13 22.07
CA HIS A 336 0.94 -10.82 23.26
C HIS A 336 1.38 -10.12 24.56
N GLU A 337 2.67 -9.82 24.70
CA GLU A 337 3.19 -9.19 25.91
C GLU A 337 2.75 -7.73 26.07
N ILE A 338 2.63 -6.97 24.97
CA ILE A 338 2.00 -5.64 24.98
C ILE A 338 0.53 -5.78 25.41
N GLY A 339 -0.16 -6.84 24.99
CA GLY A 339 -1.54 -7.15 25.38
C GLY A 339 -1.67 -7.36 26.88
N HIS A 340 -0.74 -8.09 27.49
CA HIS A 340 -0.63 -8.18 28.94
C HIS A 340 -0.50 -6.79 29.57
N ASN A 341 0.42 -5.95 29.10
CA ASN A 341 0.64 -4.62 29.68
C ASN A 341 -0.57 -3.67 29.54
N LEU A 342 -1.35 -3.82 28.46
CA LEU A 342 -2.64 -3.15 28.26
C LEU A 342 -3.73 -3.62 29.23
N GLY A 343 -3.56 -4.80 29.84
CA GLY A 343 -4.46 -5.37 30.85
C GLY A 343 -5.12 -6.68 30.45
N MET A 344 -4.74 -7.27 29.31
CA MET A 344 -5.31 -8.53 28.85
C MET A 344 -4.70 -9.70 29.64
N HIS A 345 -5.53 -10.61 30.12
CA HIS A 345 -5.05 -11.89 30.65
C HIS A 345 -4.97 -12.92 29.52
N HIS A 346 -4.33 -14.06 29.80
CA HIS A 346 -4.43 -15.19 28.89
C HIS A 346 -5.89 -15.60 28.69
N ASP A 347 -6.24 -16.02 27.48
CA ASP A 347 -7.52 -16.67 27.25
C ASP A 347 -7.64 -17.92 28.13
N SER A 348 -8.84 -18.19 28.66
CA SER A 348 -9.16 -19.19 29.69
C SER A 348 -8.64 -18.92 31.11
N SER A 349 -7.83 -17.87 31.33
CA SER A 349 -7.37 -17.48 32.66
C SER A 349 -8.28 -16.42 33.28
N GLY A 350 -9.26 -16.85 34.07
CA GLY A 350 -10.22 -15.95 34.70
C GLY A 350 -11.24 -15.32 33.74
N ASN A 351 -11.36 -15.84 32.51
CA ASN A 351 -12.31 -15.42 31.49
C ASN A 351 -12.88 -16.64 30.72
N ALA A 352 -13.92 -16.40 29.90
CA ALA A 352 -14.65 -17.46 29.20
C ALA A 352 -14.09 -17.81 27.81
N CYS A 353 -13.00 -17.18 27.37
CA CYS A 353 -12.47 -17.39 26.03
C CYS A 353 -11.73 -18.73 25.90
N PRO A 354 -11.76 -19.37 24.71
CA PRO A 354 -11.05 -20.62 24.47
C PRO A 354 -9.55 -20.44 24.69
N LYS A 355 -8.92 -21.45 25.31
CA LYS A 355 -7.50 -21.42 25.65
C LYS A 355 -6.56 -21.20 24.45
N ASP A 356 -6.94 -21.68 23.26
CA ASP A 356 -6.07 -21.73 22.08
C ASP A 356 -6.72 -21.02 20.87
N GLY A 357 -5.91 -20.54 19.93
CA GLY A 357 -6.33 -20.00 18.63
C GLY A 357 -6.32 -18.47 18.52
N TYR A 358 -5.97 -17.77 19.59
CA TYR A 358 -5.94 -16.30 19.66
C TYR A 358 -4.59 -15.77 20.15
N ILE A 359 -4.29 -14.51 19.88
CA ILE A 359 -3.01 -13.87 20.24
C ILE A 359 -2.71 -14.06 21.73
N MET A 360 -3.71 -13.98 22.62
CA MET A 360 -3.57 -14.13 24.08
C MET A 360 -3.67 -15.59 24.60
N SER A 361 -3.54 -16.59 23.72
CA SER A 361 -3.45 -17.99 24.14
C SER A 361 -2.22 -18.21 25.06
N PRO A 362 -2.30 -18.96 26.18
CA PRO A 362 -1.15 -19.20 27.07
C PRO A 362 0.01 -19.95 26.43
N SER A 363 -0.26 -20.67 25.33
CA SER A 363 0.73 -21.35 24.53
C SER A 363 0.59 -20.94 23.08
N ARG A 364 1.72 -20.66 22.43
CA ARG A 364 1.80 -20.50 20.98
C ARG A 364 1.44 -21.82 20.30
N GLY A 365 0.33 -21.85 19.57
CA GLY A 365 0.06 -22.95 18.66
C GLY A 365 0.83 -22.77 17.34
N THR A 366 0.62 -23.72 16.43
CA THR A 366 1.35 -23.81 15.16
C THR A 366 0.52 -23.35 13.96
N ARG A 367 -0.68 -22.81 14.19
CA ARG A 367 -1.70 -22.56 13.14
C ARG A 367 -2.25 -21.14 13.14
N GLY A 368 -1.46 -20.18 13.60
CA GLY A 368 -1.71 -18.76 13.33
C GLY A 368 -2.70 -18.12 14.27
N GLU A 369 -2.33 -18.05 15.55
CA GLU A 369 -2.89 -17.17 16.57
C GLU A 369 -2.68 -15.68 16.18
N THR A 370 -3.30 -15.25 15.08
CA THR A 370 -3.15 -13.96 14.42
C THR A 370 -4.28 -12.98 14.73
N ILE A 371 -5.28 -13.45 15.48
CA ILE A 371 -6.48 -12.70 15.83
C ILE A 371 -6.67 -12.64 17.34
N TRP A 372 -7.34 -11.59 17.80
CA TRP A 372 -7.72 -11.37 19.20
C TRP A 372 -9.03 -12.08 19.56
N SER A 373 -9.14 -12.52 20.81
CA SER A 373 -10.38 -13.10 21.34
C SER A 373 -11.39 -12.02 21.72
N GLU A 374 -12.63 -12.44 21.98
CA GLU A 374 -13.66 -11.56 22.53
C GLU A 374 -13.25 -10.94 23.87
N CYS A 375 -12.54 -11.71 24.71
CA CYS A 375 -12.08 -11.26 26.02
C CYS A 375 -10.98 -10.19 25.89
N SER A 376 -10.06 -10.35 24.92
CA SER A 376 -9.09 -9.30 24.59
C SER A 376 -9.77 -8.04 24.06
N ARG A 377 -10.80 -8.19 23.21
CA ARG A 377 -11.59 -7.06 22.69
C ARG A 377 -12.27 -6.27 23.80
N GLU A 378 -12.92 -6.95 24.76
CA GLU A 378 -13.60 -6.28 25.88
C GLU A 378 -12.64 -5.39 26.68
N ILE A 379 -11.40 -5.86 26.91
CA ILE A 379 -10.36 -5.06 27.56
C ILE A 379 -9.91 -3.90 26.68
N ALA A 380 -9.69 -4.13 25.39
CA ALA A 380 -9.27 -3.11 24.45
C ALA A 380 -10.29 -1.96 24.33
N GLU A 381 -11.58 -2.28 24.22
CA GLU A 381 -12.67 -1.30 24.15
C GLU A 381 -12.80 -0.45 25.42
N ALA A 382 -12.28 -0.94 26.57
CA ALA A 382 -12.25 -0.20 27.83
C ALA A 382 -11.05 0.76 27.96
N LEU A 383 -10.01 0.62 27.13
CA LEU A 383 -8.77 1.41 27.18
C LEU A 383 -8.97 2.93 27.23
N PRO A 384 -9.89 3.54 26.46
CA PRO A 384 -10.12 4.99 26.54
C PRO A 384 -10.52 5.48 27.94
N ARG A 385 -11.00 4.60 28.81
CA ARG A 385 -11.39 4.93 30.20
C ARG A 385 -10.35 4.50 31.22
N THR A 386 -9.51 3.51 30.91
CA THR A 386 -8.59 2.89 31.86
C THR A 386 -7.13 3.30 31.65
N LYS A 387 -6.76 3.75 30.45
CA LYS A 387 -5.39 4.08 30.05
C LYS A 387 -5.35 5.43 29.34
N VAL A 388 -5.26 6.49 30.15
CA VAL A 388 -5.35 7.88 29.68
C VAL A 388 -4.13 8.34 28.87
N CYS A 389 -2.96 7.71 29.06
CA CYS A 389 -1.74 8.03 28.31
C CYS A 389 -1.89 7.70 26.81
N LEU A 390 -2.81 6.81 26.42
CA LEU A 390 -3.06 6.49 25.01
C LEU A 390 -3.88 7.54 24.23
N LEU A 391 -4.34 8.59 24.90
CA LEU A 391 -5.34 9.52 24.37
C LEU A 391 -4.75 10.80 23.80
N ASP A 392 -3.47 11.08 24.05
CA ASP A 392 -2.82 12.21 23.44
C ASP A 392 -2.46 11.88 21.98
N ALA A 393 -2.86 12.78 21.09
CA ALA A 393 -2.38 12.72 19.73
C ALA A 393 -0.98 13.32 19.77
N SER A 394 0.06 12.50 19.59
CA SER A 394 1.37 13.07 19.29
C SER A 394 1.19 14.05 18.12
N VAL A 395 1.68 15.28 18.27
CA VAL A 395 1.43 16.43 17.35
C VAL A 395 2.02 16.21 15.95
N SER A 396 2.52 15.01 15.71
CA SER A 396 3.06 14.57 14.45
C SER A 396 2.33 13.30 14.03
N SER A 397 1.27 13.48 13.26
CA SER A 397 0.59 12.41 12.53
C SER A 397 1.61 11.72 11.62
N PHE A 398 2.16 10.58 12.05
CA PHE A 398 2.95 9.71 11.17
C PHE A 398 2.03 8.97 10.23
N ASP A 399 2.32 9.12 8.95
CA ASP A 399 1.78 8.22 7.97
C ASP A 399 2.72 7.02 7.82
N HIS A 400 2.52 6.00 8.66
CA HIS A 400 3.18 4.69 8.56
C HIS A 400 2.75 3.90 7.31
N SER A 401 2.15 4.56 6.29
CA SER A 401 1.79 3.98 4.98
C SER A 401 2.94 3.43 4.16
N ARG A 402 4.21 3.44 4.63
CA ARG A 402 5.30 2.65 4.02
C ARG A 402 4.87 1.19 3.85
N TYR A 403 4.11 0.66 4.80
CA TYR A 403 3.54 -0.68 4.73
C TYR A 403 2.01 -0.69 4.62
N ARG A 404 1.30 0.36 5.07
CA ARG A 404 -0.18 0.38 5.15
C ARG A 404 -0.74 -0.81 5.95
N ASP A 405 -0.05 -1.20 7.02
CA ASP A 405 -0.27 -2.44 7.79
C ASP A 405 0.07 -3.74 7.03
N LEU A 406 0.84 -3.65 5.94
CA LEU A 406 1.16 -4.76 5.02
C LEU A 406 2.68 -4.97 4.89
N PRO A 407 3.42 -5.23 5.98
CA PRO A 407 4.88 -5.30 5.95
C PRO A 407 5.39 -6.42 5.03
N GLY A 408 4.60 -7.47 4.81
CA GLY A 408 4.89 -8.58 3.92
C GLY A 408 5.01 -8.24 2.43
N ARG A 409 4.62 -7.02 2.01
CA ARG A 409 4.85 -6.53 0.64
C ARG A 409 6.31 -6.16 0.38
N GLU A 410 7.04 -5.68 1.38
CA GLU A 410 8.48 -5.42 1.32
C GLU A 410 9.29 -6.60 1.89
N TRP A 411 8.79 -7.18 2.98
CA TRP A 411 9.33 -8.38 3.62
C TRP A 411 8.66 -9.60 3.02
N THR A 412 8.99 -9.88 1.77
CA THR A 412 8.44 -11.05 1.05
C THR A 412 8.65 -12.34 1.84
N ALA A 413 7.87 -13.38 1.52
CA ALA A 413 8.00 -14.69 2.14
C ALA A 413 9.45 -15.22 2.12
N LYS A 414 10.22 -14.94 1.05
CA LYS A 414 11.64 -15.27 0.98
C LYS A 414 12.45 -14.54 2.05
N ARG A 415 12.30 -13.22 2.18
CA ARG A 415 13.02 -12.42 3.17
C ARG A 415 12.69 -12.83 4.60
N GLN A 416 11.44 -13.21 4.87
CA GLN A 416 11.05 -13.77 6.16
C GLN A 416 11.79 -15.09 6.45
N CYS A 417 11.98 -15.95 5.44
CA CYS A 417 12.79 -17.16 5.57
C CYS A 417 14.30 -16.91 5.72
N GLU A 418 14.84 -15.93 4.98
CA GLU A 418 16.24 -15.50 5.12
C GLU A 418 16.51 -14.99 6.52
N LEU A 419 15.58 -14.22 7.10
CA LEU A 419 15.68 -13.74 8.46
C LEU A 419 15.60 -14.89 9.48
N LEU A 420 14.58 -15.76 9.37
CA LEU A 420 14.38 -16.90 10.28
C LEU A 420 15.62 -17.79 10.37
N LEU A 421 16.22 -18.10 9.22
CA LEU A 421 17.35 -19.03 9.13
C LEU A 421 18.71 -18.31 9.19
N ARG A 422 18.70 -16.96 9.20
CA ARG A 422 19.89 -16.09 9.06
C ARG A 422 20.78 -16.51 7.91
N ASP A 423 20.14 -16.71 6.77
CA ASP A 423 20.71 -17.40 5.63
C ASP A 423 20.18 -16.77 4.32
N LYS A 424 21.05 -16.14 3.54
CA LYS A 424 20.68 -15.45 2.29
C LYS A 424 20.24 -16.39 1.15
N ASP A 425 20.55 -17.67 1.26
CA ASP A 425 20.15 -18.71 0.32
C ASP A 425 18.87 -19.43 0.78
N ALA A 426 18.31 -19.05 1.94
CA ALA A 426 17.04 -19.57 2.39
C ALA A 426 15.91 -19.16 1.45
N ASN A 427 14.93 -20.04 1.33
CA ASN A 427 13.78 -19.82 0.47
C ASN A 427 12.53 -20.46 1.05
N VAL A 428 11.39 -20.04 0.51
CA VAL A 428 10.09 -20.58 0.83
C VAL A 428 9.98 -21.99 0.25
N VAL A 429 9.59 -22.95 1.07
CA VAL A 429 9.33 -24.33 0.63
C VAL A 429 8.00 -24.41 -0.10
N THR A 430 6.96 -23.78 0.46
CA THR A 430 5.64 -23.66 -0.13
C THR A 430 4.94 -22.40 0.34
N LEU A 431 4.18 -21.78 -0.56
CA LEU A 431 3.26 -20.68 -0.20
C LEU A 431 1.90 -21.18 0.25
N HIS A 432 1.63 -22.50 0.13
CA HIS A 432 0.40 -23.09 0.65
C HIS A 432 0.35 -22.90 2.18
N GLN A 433 -0.76 -22.32 2.66
CA GLN A 433 -0.97 -21.97 4.07
C GLN A 433 0.09 -21.04 4.68
N ALA A 434 0.86 -20.31 3.86
CA ALA A 434 1.91 -19.41 4.35
C ALA A 434 1.38 -18.34 5.33
N CYS A 435 0.14 -17.89 5.17
CA CYS A 435 -0.47 -16.91 6.09
C CYS A 435 -0.72 -17.49 7.48
N GLN A 436 -0.91 -18.80 7.61
CA GLN A 436 -1.09 -19.48 8.91
C GLN A 436 0.24 -19.98 9.47
N SER A 437 1.10 -20.50 8.59
CA SER A 437 2.47 -20.89 8.95
C SER A 437 3.35 -21.00 7.70
N LEU A 438 4.25 -20.04 7.52
CA LEU A 438 5.24 -20.02 6.45
C LEU A 438 6.30 -21.12 6.66
N GLN A 439 6.63 -21.84 5.60
CA GLN A 439 7.66 -22.90 5.61
C GLN A 439 8.93 -22.45 4.89
N CYS A 440 10.05 -22.59 5.58
CA CYS A 440 11.35 -22.10 5.15
C CYS A 440 12.37 -23.24 5.08
N GLY A 441 13.14 -23.26 4.01
CA GLY A 441 14.23 -24.21 3.79
C GLY A 441 15.51 -23.49 3.40
N THR A 442 16.65 -24.15 3.58
CA THR A 442 17.96 -23.66 3.11
C THR A 442 18.77 -24.82 2.53
N PRO A 443 19.60 -24.61 1.50
CA PRO A 443 20.53 -25.62 1.01
C PRO A 443 21.51 -26.15 2.08
N ARG A 444 21.75 -25.38 3.15
CA ARG A 444 22.72 -25.72 4.21
C ARG A 444 22.19 -26.68 5.27
N ARG A 445 20.88 -26.96 5.30
CA ARG A 445 20.24 -27.82 6.30
C ARG A 445 19.21 -28.71 5.63
N SER A 446 19.12 -29.97 6.04
CA SER A 446 18.07 -30.86 5.57
C SER A 446 16.72 -30.50 6.23
N GLY A 447 15.64 -30.67 5.47
CA GLY A 447 14.28 -30.42 5.95
C GLY A 447 13.81 -28.96 5.83
N TYR A 448 12.79 -28.61 6.60
CA TYR A 448 12.16 -27.29 6.61
C TYR A 448 11.79 -26.86 8.03
N TYR A 449 11.61 -25.56 8.21
CA TYR A 449 11.29 -24.91 9.48
C TYR A 449 10.08 -24.00 9.33
N PHE A 450 9.27 -23.90 10.37
CA PHE A 450 8.10 -23.02 10.38
C PHE A 450 8.49 -21.64 10.90
N ALA A 451 8.18 -20.59 10.14
CA ALA A 451 8.41 -19.20 10.53
C ALA A 451 7.21 -18.57 11.25
N GLY A 452 6.18 -19.36 11.57
CA GLY A 452 4.88 -18.85 11.98
C GLY A 452 4.12 -18.18 10.82
N PRO A 453 3.00 -17.50 11.13
CA PRO A 453 2.19 -16.78 10.14
C PRO A 453 3.03 -15.78 9.34
N ALA A 454 2.91 -15.82 8.01
CA ALA A 454 3.53 -14.80 7.19
C ALA A 454 2.94 -13.42 7.51
N LEU A 455 3.80 -12.41 7.50
CA LEU A 455 3.39 -11.02 7.73
C LEU A 455 2.24 -10.58 6.80
N ASP A 456 1.33 -9.75 7.30
CA ASP A 456 0.26 -9.17 6.49
C ASP A 456 0.83 -8.47 5.25
N GLY A 457 0.19 -8.66 4.09
CA GLY A 457 0.72 -8.22 2.80
C GLY A 457 1.60 -9.22 2.07
N THR A 458 2.01 -10.31 2.73
CA THR A 458 2.79 -11.37 2.07
C THR A 458 1.95 -12.03 0.99
N HIS A 459 2.49 -12.11 -0.23
CA HIS A 459 1.84 -12.84 -1.32
C HIS A 459 1.78 -14.34 -1.01
N CYS A 460 0.56 -14.87 -0.90
CA CYS A 460 0.31 -16.29 -0.56
C CYS A 460 -0.22 -17.11 -1.74
N ALA A 461 -0.85 -16.46 -2.72
CA ALA A 461 -1.32 -17.06 -3.97
C ALA A 461 -1.57 -15.95 -5.00
N ALA A 462 -1.72 -16.31 -6.27
CA ALA A 462 -1.96 -15.35 -7.34
C ALA A 462 -3.11 -14.37 -7.01
N GLY A 463 -2.78 -13.09 -6.89
CA GLY A 463 -3.74 -12.02 -6.56
C GLY A 463 -4.28 -12.05 -5.13
N ARG A 464 -3.65 -12.79 -4.24
CA ARG A 464 -3.98 -12.88 -2.81
C ARG A 464 -2.78 -12.53 -1.95
N GLU A 465 -3.08 -12.01 -0.77
CA GLU A 465 -2.06 -11.69 0.23
C GLU A 465 -2.57 -12.05 1.62
N CYS A 466 -1.65 -12.20 2.57
CA CYS A 466 -1.99 -12.47 3.96
C CYS A 466 -2.67 -11.26 4.60
N ARG A 467 -3.78 -11.53 5.29
CA ARG A 467 -4.50 -10.60 6.15
C ARG A 467 -5.01 -11.34 7.37
N GLY A 468 -4.57 -10.94 8.56
CA GLY A 468 -5.01 -11.57 9.81
C GLY A 468 -4.81 -13.09 9.81
N GLY A 469 -3.74 -13.58 9.17
CA GLY A 469 -3.44 -15.01 9.07
C GLY A 469 -4.13 -15.77 7.92
N GLU A 470 -4.99 -15.11 7.14
CA GLU A 470 -5.72 -15.73 6.03
C GLU A 470 -5.24 -15.25 4.66
N CYS A 471 -5.28 -16.15 3.67
CA CYS A 471 -4.90 -15.84 2.28
C CYS A 471 -6.08 -15.25 1.51
N VAL A 472 -6.26 -13.94 1.61
CA VAL A 472 -7.45 -13.23 1.11
C VAL A 472 -7.20 -12.57 -0.25
N ARG A 473 -8.27 -12.37 -1.02
CA ARG A 473 -8.24 -11.52 -2.21
C ARG A 473 -8.18 -10.05 -1.80
N VAL A 474 -7.35 -9.26 -2.48
CA VAL A 474 -7.23 -7.82 -2.23
C VAL A 474 -8.52 -7.11 -2.69
N ARG A 475 -9.39 -6.72 -1.75
CA ARG A 475 -10.63 -5.93 -1.97
C ARG A 475 -10.38 -4.41 -1.84
N LYS A 476 -11.17 -3.57 -2.52
CA LYS A 476 -11.07 -2.09 -2.50
C LYS A 476 -12.48 -1.41 -2.40
N ASP A 477 -13.08 -1.08 -1.23
CA ASP A 477 -14.23 -0.10 -1.12
C ASP A 477 -14.14 1.10 -0.09
N GLY A 478 -14.59 2.34 -0.46
CA GLY A 478 -14.44 3.64 0.29
C GLY A 478 -15.54 4.71 -0.04
N SER A 479 -15.50 5.95 0.49
CA SER A 479 -16.64 6.93 0.51
C SER A 479 -16.45 8.26 -0.26
N TRP A 480 -17.48 8.79 -0.92
CA TRP A 480 -17.37 10.06 -1.68
C TRP A 480 -17.46 11.31 -0.81
N SER A 481 -16.67 12.34 -1.12
CA SER A 481 -16.81 13.72 -0.65
C SER A 481 -18.10 14.38 -1.15
N GLU A 482 -18.41 15.56 -0.61
CA GLU A 482 -19.40 16.46 -1.19
C GLU A 482 -19.04 16.85 -2.64
N TRP A 483 -20.08 17.17 -3.43
CA TRP A 483 -19.91 17.62 -4.81
C TRP A 483 -19.47 19.09 -4.86
N GLU A 484 -18.35 19.35 -5.53
CA GLU A 484 -17.92 20.69 -5.91
C GLU A 484 -18.44 21.01 -7.31
N GLU A 485 -19.19 22.11 -7.47
CA GLU A 485 -19.75 22.53 -8.76
C GLU A 485 -18.95 23.68 -9.41
N GLY A 486 -18.63 23.52 -10.69
CA GLY A 486 -17.99 24.56 -11.51
C GLY A 486 -18.98 25.55 -12.15
N PRO A 487 -18.47 26.61 -12.80
CA PRO A 487 -19.31 27.61 -13.48
C PRO A 487 -19.99 27.05 -14.74
N CYS A 488 -21.13 27.62 -15.12
CA CYS A 488 -21.87 27.26 -16.33
C CYS A 488 -21.12 27.69 -17.60
N THR A 489 -20.93 26.77 -18.55
CA THR A 489 -20.31 26.99 -19.86
C THR A 489 -21.27 26.55 -20.98
N SER A 490 -21.09 27.03 -22.22
CA SER A 490 -21.93 26.61 -23.36
C SER A 490 -21.17 26.68 -24.67
N GLY A 491 -21.43 25.72 -25.57
CA GLY A 491 -20.97 25.74 -26.97
C GLY A 491 -21.78 26.69 -27.87
N CYS A 492 -22.84 27.31 -27.35
CA CYS A 492 -23.72 28.24 -28.07
C CYS A 492 -24.28 27.69 -29.40
N LEU A 493 -24.67 26.42 -29.39
CA LEU A 493 -25.35 25.77 -30.51
C LEU A 493 -26.87 25.97 -30.42
N GLN A 494 -27.54 25.90 -31.57
CA GLN A 494 -29.00 26.04 -31.64
C GLN A 494 -29.70 24.94 -30.83
N ARG A 495 -30.82 25.31 -30.17
CA ARG A 495 -31.62 24.43 -29.28
C ARG A 495 -30.88 23.79 -28.10
N SER A 496 -29.59 24.08 -27.94
CA SER A 496 -28.70 23.49 -26.95
C SER A 496 -28.74 24.27 -25.63
N LYS A 497 -28.31 23.63 -24.55
CA LYS A 497 -28.23 24.21 -23.20
C LYS A 497 -26.78 24.39 -22.77
N GLY A 498 -26.57 25.14 -21.70
CA GLY A 498 -25.26 25.20 -21.04
C GLY A 498 -25.07 23.99 -20.13
N THR A 499 -23.82 23.81 -19.68
CA THR A 499 -23.46 22.77 -18.70
C THR A 499 -22.57 23.29 -17.60
N ARG A 500 -22.72 22.72 -16.40
CA ARG A 500 -21.77 22.84 -15.30
C ARG A 500 -21.24 21.45 -14.96
N VAL A 501 -19.93 21.36 -14.73
CA VAL A 501 -19.30 20.13 -14.29
C VAL A 501 -19.30 20.13 -12.77
N ARG A 502 -19.71 19.03 -12.16
CA ARG A 502 -19.50 18.80 -10.73
C ARG A 502 -18.56 17.62 -10.51
N GLN A 503 -17.70 17.72 -9.52
CA GLN A 503 -16.72 16.68 -9.17
C GLN A 503 -16.78 16.39 -7.67
N ARG A 504 -16.48 15.16 -7.31
CA ARG A 504 -16.34 14.72 -5.91
C ARG A 504 -15.16 13.77 -5.82
N VAL A 505 -14.49 13.78 -4.70
CA VAL A 505 -13.28 13.03 -4.44
C VAL A 505 -13.63 11.81 -3.61
N CYS A 506 -13.03 10.66 -3.91
CA CYS A 506 -13.22 9.46 -3.11
C CYS A 506 -12.34 9.56 -1.86
N GLU A 507 -12.95 9.90 -0.72
CA GLU A 507 -12.33 9.96 0.60
C GLU A 507 -12.10 8.54 1.14
N TYR A 508 -10.85 8.24 1.50
CA TYR A 508 -10.43 6.88 1.86
C TYR A 508 -10.23 6.69 3.36
N ARG A 509 -10.84 5.62 3.87
CA ARG A 509 -10.28 4.74 4.90
C ARG A 509 -10.18 3.26 4.49
N THR A 510 -10.26 2.92 3.19
CA THR A 510 -9.75 1.68 2.50
C THR A 510 -10.59 1.17 1.30
N GLY A 511 -11.13 2.06 0.43
CA GLY A 511 -11.36 1.60 -0.95
C GLY A 511 -12.19 2.43 -1.98
N SER A 512 -12.72 1.80 -3.04
CA SER A 512 -13.43 2.45 -4.16
C SER A 512 -14.85 2.94 -3.82
N CYS A 513 -15.14 4.17 -4.20
CA CYS A 513 -16.42 4.82 -4.00
C CYS A 513 -17.40 4.50 -5.15
N LYS A 514 -18.67 4.18 -4.85
CA LYS A 514 -19.66 3.78 -5.86
C LYS A 514 -20.38 4.97 -6.48
N GLY A 515 -20.40 5.05 -7.81
CA GLY A 515 -21.00 6.14 -8.58
C GLY A 515 -19.95 7.01 -9.26
N PRO A 516 -20.35 8.02 -10.06
CA PRO A 516 -19.39 8.82 -10.81
C PRO A 516 -18.62 9.80 -9.89
N HIS A 517 -17.33 10.00 -10.14
CA HIS A 517 -16.51 11.05 -9.51
C HIS A 517 -16.71 12.43 -10.19
N ARG A 518 -17.27 12.43 -11.40
CA ARG A 518 -17.54 13.60 -12.23
C ARG A 518 -18.92 13.45 -12.87
N ASP A 519 -19.73 14.48 -12.81
CA ASP A 519 -21.05 14.53 -13.44
C ASP A 519 -21.22 15.88 -14.16
N VAL A 520 -22.06 15.92 -15.19
CA VAL A 520 -22.33 17.09 -16.02
C VAL A 520 -23.81 17.43 -15.91
N LEU A 521 -24.12 18.59 -15.34
CA LEU A 521 -25.48 19.07 -15.15
C LEU A 521 -25.82 20.15 -16.19
N LEU A 522 -27.06 20.15 -16.68
CA LEU A 522 -27.54 21.20 -17.58
C LEU A 522 -27.80 22.50 -16.80
N CYS A 523 -27.54 23.63 -17.46
CA CYS A 523 -27.80 24.97 -16.96
C CYS A 523 -28.32 25.89 -18.09
N LYS A 524 -28.92 27.00 -17.68
CA LYS A 524 -29.44 28.05 -18.57
C LYS A 524 -28.29 28.89 -19.14
N ASP A 525 -28.19 28.99 -20.46
CA ASP A 525 -27.07 29.64 -21.17
C ASP A 525 -27.45 30.95 -21.89
N GLU A 526 -28.66 31.48 -21.70
CA GLU A 526 -29.14 32.67 -22.43
C GLU A 526 -28.28 33.91 -22.16
N LYS A 527 -27.67 33.99 -20.97
CA LYS A 527 -26.75 35.07 -20.59
C LYS A 527 -25.33 34.88 -21.12
N LEU A 528 -24.94 33.65 -21.48
CA LEU A 528 -23.61 33.29 -22.00
C LEU A 528 -23.56 33.48 -23.51
N CYS A 529 -24.61 33.04 -24.21
CA CYS A 529 -24.68 33.04 -25.68
C CYS A 529 -25.36 34.30 -26.21
N LYS A 530 -24.64 35.43 -26.17
CA LYS A 530 -25.13 36.74 -26.64
C LYS A 530 -25.06 36.94 -28.17
N LYS A 531 -24.34 36.06 -28.87
CA LYS A 531 -24.16 36.09 -30.34
C LYS A 531 -25.09 35.09 -31.03
N LYS A 532 -25.18 35.16 -32.36
CA LYS A 532 -25.95 34.20 -33.18
C LYS A 532 -25.43 32.78 -32.93
N ARG A 533 -26.34 31.85 -32.63
CA ARG A 533 -26.03 30.44 -32.38
C ARG A 533 -25.74 29.69 -33.67
N HIS A 534 -24.71 28.84 -33.64
CA HIS A 534 -24.34 27.95 -34.76
C HIS A 534 -25.23 26.72 -34.80
N THR A 535 -25.45 26.17 -36.00
CA THR A 535 -26.06 24.85 -36.17
C THR A 535 -25.04 23.75 -35.83
N ALA A 536 -25.50 22.56 -35.46
CA ALA A 536 -24.62 21.42 -35.21
C ALA A 536 -23.79 21.05 -36.46
N GLY A 537 -24.37 21.15 -37.66
CA GLY A 537 -23.65 20.91 -38.92
C GLY A 537 -22.54 21.92 -39.20
N GLU A 538 -22.74 23.21 -38.89
CA GLU A 538 -21.68 24.23 -38.99
C GLU A 538 -20.53 23.93 -38.03
N PHE A 539 -20.85 23.56 -36.78
CA PHE A 539 -19.83 23.17 -35.78
C PHE A 539 -19.06 21.92 -36.22
N ALA A 540 -19.76 20.88 -36.67
CA ALA A 540 -19.13 19.66 -37.18
C ALA A 540 -18.22 19.95 -38.36
N THR A 541 -18.65 20.80 -39.30
CA THR A 541 -17.84 21.19 -40.46
C THR A 541 -16.56 21.90 -40.03
N LEU A 542 -16.64 22.82 -39.07
CA LEU A 542 -15.47 23.50 -38.51
C LEU A 542 -14.50 22.50 -37.86
N LYS A 543 -15.02 21.56 -37.07
CA LYS A 543 -14.22 20.52 -36.40
C LYS A 543 -13.56 19.57 -37.40
N CYS A 544 -14.26 19.13 -38.44
CA CYS A 544 -13.67 18.29 -39.49
C CYS A 544 -12.55 18.98 -40.26
N GLY A 545 -12.64 20.30 -40.47
CA GLY A 545 -11.52 21.10 -40.99
C GLY A 545 -10.28 20.98 -40.11
N ILE A 546 -10.43 21.19 -38.79
CA ILE A 546 -9.34 21.07 -37.81
C ILE A 546 -8.78 19.64 -37.76
N PHE A 547 -9.65 18.63 -37.75
CA PHE A 547 -9.22 17.24 -37.68
C PHE A 547 -8.41 16.81 -38.92
N SER A 548 -8.71 17.39 -40.08
CA SER A 548 -7.98 17.09 -41.32
C SER A 548 -6.52 17.57 -41.32
N ASP A 549 -6.14 18.46 -40.41
CA ASP A 549 -4.74 18.86 -40.23
C ASP A 549 -3.91 17.74 -39.57
N SER A 550 -4.56 16.87 -38.78
CA SER A 550 -3.91 15.74 -38.09
C SER A 550 -4.18 14.39 -38.77
N LEU A 551 -5.32 14.25 -39.46
CA LEU A 551 -5.75 13.03 -40.13
C LEU A 551 -5.90 13.28 -41.63
N ALA A 552 -4.87 12.92 -42.40
CA ALA A 552 -4.77 13.20 -43.83
C ALA A 552 -5.88 12.53 -44.68
N GLU A 553 -6.46 11.45 -44.16
CA GLU A 553 -7.58 10.70 -44.73
C GLU A 553 -8.92 11.47 -44.70
N LEU A 554 -9.02 12.54 -43.91
CA LEU A 554 -10.22 13.37 -43.81
C LEU A 554 -10.30 14.44 -44.90
N ASP A 555 -11.48 14.60 -45.48
CA ASP A 555 -11.78 15.74 -46.35
C ASP A 555 -12.18 16.96 -45.49
N GLY A 556 -11.20 17.81 -45.18
CA GLY A 556 -11.40 19.05 -44.42
C GLY A 556 -12.26 20.10 -45.12
N THR A 557 -12.58 19.91 -46.41
CA THR A 557 -13.46 20.81 -47.18
C THR A 557 -14.90 20.34 -47.22
N ALA A 558 -15.15 19.07 -46.86
CA ALA A 558 -16.49 18.51 -46.81
C ALA A 558 -17.26 19.00 -45.59
N LYS A 559 -18.59 19.03 -45.71
CA LYS A 559 -19.49 19.31 -44.57
C LYS A 559 -19.38 18.19 -43.54
N GLY A 560 -19.25 18.55 -42.27
CA GLY A 560 -19.37 17.63 -41.14
C GLY A 560 -20.83 17.38 -40.77
N LEU A 561 -21.09 16.27 -40.06
CA LEU A 561 -22.44 15.84 -39.71
C LEU A 561 -22.56 15.49 -38.21
N GLN A 562 -23.74 15.74 -37.63
CA GLN A 562 -24.20 15.11 -36.40
C GLN A 562 -25.08 13.92 -36.80
N ALA A 563 -24.73 12.71 -36.37
CA ALA A 563 -25.54 11.54 -36.67
C ALA A 563 -26.88 11.58 -35.91
N SER A 564 -27.86 10.78 -36.36
CA SER A 564 -29.11 10.60 -35.62
C SER A 564 -28.85 9.82 -34.33
N HIS A 565 -29.71 10.03 -33.32
CA HIS A 565 -29.65 9.24 -32.10
C HIS A 565 -30.08 7.80 -32.38
N GLU A 566 -29.22 6.87 -31.98
CA GLU A 566 -29.49 5.45 -31.96
C GLU A 566 -29.47 5.00 -30.48
N PRO A 567 -30.56 4.40 -29.95
CA PRO A 567 -30.61 3.97 -28.56
C PRO A 567 -29.47 3.02 -28.17
N ASP A 568 -29.08 2.13 -29.08
CA ASP A 568 -28.00 1.16 -28.88
C ASP A 568 -26.60 1.79 -29.03
N LYS A 569 -26.51 2.99 -29.61
CA LYS A 569 -25.26 3.74 -29.79
C LYS A 569 -25.46 5.22 -29.41
N PRO A 570 -25.70 5.49 -28.11
CA PRO A 570 -26.10 6.83 -27.66
C PRO A 570 -25.02 7.90 -27.89
N TRP A 571 -23.77 7.50 -28.13
CA TRP A 571 -22.67 8.41 -28.46
C TRP A 571 -22.73 8.97 -29.89
N MET A 572 -23.42 8.31 -30.82
CA MET A 572 -23.37 8.68 -32.24
C MET A 572 -23.87 10.10 -32.49
N ALA A 573 -24.99 10.48 -31.90
CA ALA A 573 -25.53 11.84 -32.04
C ALA A 573 -24.69 12.92 -31.32
N CYS A 574 -23.67 12.53 -30.58
CA CYS A 574 -22.79 13.44 -29.85
C CYS A 574 -21.34 13.42 -30.34
N ALA A 575 -21.02 12.58 -31.33
CA ALA A 575 -19.72 12.59 -32.00
C ALA A 575 -19.78 13.40 -33.30
N VAL A 576 -18.65 14.00 -33.68
CA VAL A 576 -18.51 14.71 -34.95
C VAL A 576 -18.17 13.70 -36.05
N PHE A 577 -19.02 13.62 -37.08
CA PHE A 577 -18.77 12.77 -38.23
C PHE A 577 -18.15 13.57 -39.38
N CYS A 578 -17.01 13.08 -39.85
CA CYS A 578 -16.24 13.66 -40.95
C CYS A 578 -16.21 12.73 -42.15
N ARG A 579 -16.16 13.32 -43.34
CA ARG A 579 -16.09 12.58 -44.59
C ARG A 579 -14.66 12.14 -44.87
N ARG A 580 -14.48 10.88 -45.27
CA ARG A 580 -13.19 10.37 -45.76
C ARG A 580 -12.98 10.68 -47.23
N ARG A 581 -11.72 10.92 -47.60
CA ARG A 581 -11.31 11.13 -49.00
C ARG A 581 -11.31 9.84 -49.82
N ASP A 582 -10.95 8.72 -49.20
CA ASP A 582 -10.67 7.45 -49.90
C ASP A 582 -11.93 6.66 -50.27
N ILE A 583 -12.93 6.63 -49.38
CA ILE A 583 -14.18 5.86 -49.58
C ILE A 583 -15.42 6.75 -49.65
N ALA A 584 -15.26 8.07 -49.58
CA ALA A 584 -16.34 9.08 -49.58
C ALA A 584 -17.41 8.91 -48.48
N ALA A 585 -17.20 8.01 -47.51
CA ALA A 585 -18.11 7.72 -46.40
C ALA A 585 -17.86 8.63 -45.20
N TYR A 586 -18.89 8.79 -44.37
CA TYR A 586 -18.80 9.50 -43.09
C TYR A 586 -18.47 8.54 -41.97
N TYR A 587 -17.54 8.93 -41.10
CA TYR A 587 -17.23 8.24 -39.87
C TYR A 587 -16.82 9.24 -38.79
N ALA A 588 -16.87 8.81 -37.54
CA ALA A 588 -16.36 9.60 -36.42
C ALA A 588 -14.94 9.09 -36.06
N PRO A 589 -13.87 9.87 -36.34
CA PRO A 589 -12.47 9.48 -36.07
C PRO A 589 -12.13 9.57 -34.57
N ARG A 590 -12.88 8.85 -33.74
CA ARG A 590 -12.81 8.99 -32.28
C ARG A 590 -11.55 8.38 -31.68
N ALA A 591 -11.09 7.26 -32.24
CA ALA A 591 -9.91 6.56 -31.75
C ALA A 591 -8.65 7.33 -32.14
N GLU A 592 -8.58 7.72 -33.41
CA GLU A 592 -7.42 8.38 -34.01
C GLU A 592 -7.19 9.77 -33.41
N LEU A 593 -8.25 10.57 -33.24
CA LEU A 593 -8.11 11.91 -32.64
C LEU A 593 -7.77 11.89 -31.15
N ASN A 594 -8.18 10.83 -30.44
CA ASN A 594 -7.83 10.67 -29.03
C ASN A 594 -6.31 10.48 -28.84
N ASP A 595 -5.64 9.77 -29.77
CA ASP A 595 -4.18 9.62 -29.78
C ASP A 595 -3.44 10.96 -30.00
N PHE A 596 -4.09 11.93 -30.65
CA PHE A 596 -3.59 13.28 -30.85
C PHE A 596 -4.03 14.29 -29.78
N GLY A 597 -4.81 13.87 -28.77
CA GLY A 597 -5.33 14.75 -27.73
C GLY A 597 -6.39 15.75 -28.23
N LEU A 598 -7.05 15.46 -29.36
CA LEU A 598 -8.10 16.27 -29.95
C LEU A 598 -9.48 15.69 -29.60
N ASP A 599 -10.40 16.53 -29.11
CA ASP A 599 -11.75 16.11 -28.72
C ASP A 599 -12.68 15.96 -29.96
N PRO A 600 -13.12 14.73 -30.30
CA PRO A 600 -13.94 14.42 -31.46
C PRO A 600 -15.45 14.63 -31.22
N TYR A 601 -15.87 15.12 -30.06
CA TYR A 601 -17.28 15.22 -29.69
C TYR A 601 -17.84 16.65 -29.82
N PHE A 602 -19.18 16.72 -29.87
CA PHE A 602 -19.90 17.96 -29.65
C PHE A 602 -19.77 18.38 -28.16
N PRO A 603 -19.77 19.68 -27.85
CA PRO A 603 -19.74 20.15 -26.48
C PRO A 603 -20.91 19.58 -25.66
N ASP A 604 -20.67 19.27 -24.40
CA ASP A 604 -21.77 18.90 -23.50
C ASP A 604 -22.84 20.02 -23.47
N GLY A 605 -24.12 19.62 -23.42
CA GLY A 605 -25.29 20.50 -23.56
C GLY A 605 -25.83 20.63 -24.99
N THR A 606 -25.13 20.08 -25.99
CA THR A 606 -25.60 20.06 -27.39
C THR A 606 -26.88 19.25 -27.54
N TRP A 607 -27.91 19.82 -28.14
CA TRP A 607 -29.16 19.09 -28.44
C TRP A 607 -28.89 17.98 -29.47
N CYS A 608 -29.42 16.78 -29.23
CA CYS A 608 -29.10 15.60 -30.05
C CYS A 608 -30.32 14.78 -30.46
N HIS A 609 -31.43 14.81 -29.72
CA HIS A 609 -32.65 14.10 -30.07
C HIS A 609 -33.88 14.67 -29.37
N ALA A 610 -35.07 14.30 -29.83
CA ALA A 610 -36.31 14.51 -29.11
C ALA A 610 -37.28 13.35 -29.37
N GLU A 611 -37.89 12.84 -28.31
CA GLU A 611 -38.82 11.71 -28.33
C GLU A 611 -39.97 11.96 -27.36
N GLU A 612 -41.22 11.77 -27.81
CA GLU A 612 -42.42 11.93 -26.98
C GLU A 612 -42.52 13.26 -26.20
N GLY A 613 -41.99 14.35 -26.79
CA GLY A 613 -41.98 15.67 -26.15
C GLY A 613 -40.85 15.88 -25.12
N ARG A 614 -39.90 14.94 -25.01
CA ARG A 614 -38.68 15.06 -24.18
C ARG A 614 -37.48 15.38 -25.07
N ASP A 615 -36.71 16.41 -24.69
CA ASP A 615 -35.45 16.75 -25.36
C ASP A 615 -34.28 15.96 -24.76
N TYR A 616 -33.32 15.64 -25.61
CA TYR A 616 -32.08 14.94 -25.25
C TYR A 616 -30.88 15.84 -25.57
N TYR A 617 -29.86 15.75 -24.72
CA TYR A 617 -28.66 16.56 -24.77
C TYR A 617 -27.40 15.71 -24.60
N CYS A 618 -26.33 16.10 -25.28
CA CYS A 618 -25.01 15.49 -25.13
C CYS A 618 -24.47 15.75 -23.71
N ARG A 619 -24.20 14.68 -22.97
CA ARG A 619 -23.62 14.73 -21.63
C ARG A 619 -22.63 13.57 -21.52
N GLN A 620 -21.36 13.89 -21.25
CA GLN A 620 -20.28 12.90 -21.23
C GLN A 620 -20.26 12.07 -22.53
N HIS A 621 -20.37 12.75 -23.66
CA HIS A 621 -20.38 12.19 -25.01
C HIS A 621 -21.60 11.33 -25.38
N HIS A 622 -22.61 11.23 -24.53
CA HIS A 622 -23.82 10.44 -24.78
C HIS A 622 -25.04 11.34 -24.95
N CYS A 623 -25.92 11.00 -25.89
CA CYS A 623 -27.19 11.68 -26.09
C CYS A 623 -28.21 11.16 -25.06
N LEU A 624 -28.47 11.95 -24.02
CA LEU A 624 -29.25 11.54 -22.85
C LEU A 624 -30.46 12.45 -22.62
N PRO A 625 -31.58 11.94 -22.08
CA PRO A 625 -32.73 12.75 -21.72
C PRO A 625 -32.37 13.91 -20.78
N GLU A 626 -33.09 15.02 -20.89
CA GLU A 626 -32.85 16.21 -20.05
C GLU A 626 -32.87 15.91 -18.54
N ASP A 627 -33.77 15.03 -18.09
CA ASP A 627 -33.97 14.65 -16.69
C ASP A 627 -33.06 13.48 -16.22
N PHE A 628 -32.14 13.04 -17.07
CA PHE A 628 -31.27 11.91 -16.76
C PHE A 628 -30.36 12.20 -15.54
N ALA A 629 -30.36 11.28 -14.57
CA ALA A 629 -29.53 11.36 -13.37
C ALA A 629 -28.65 10.11 -13.23
N PHE A 630 -27.34 10.31 -13.19
CA PHE A 630 -26.39 9.23 -12.95
C PHE A 630 -26.52 8.75 -11.48
N GLY A 631 -26.93 7.49 -11.26
CA GLY A 631 -26.83 6.82 -9.94
C GLY A 631 -28.13 6.48 -9.19
N LYS A 632 -29.32 6.55 -9.80
CA LYS A 632 -30.55 5.95 -9.23
C LYS A 632 -31.03 4.79 -10.10
N SER A 633 -30.80 3.55 -9.67
CA SER A 633 -31.56 2.40 -10.19
C SER A 633 -32.96 2.44 -9.58
N GLY A 634 -33.97 2.76 -10.40
CA GLY A 634 -35.33 2.92 -9.91
C GLY A 634 -36.35 3.12 -11.01
N TRP A 635 -36.41 2.18 -11.96
CA TRP A 635 -37.61 2.02 -12.79
C TRP A 635 -38.57 1.08 -12.05
N GLN A 636 -39.57 1.64 -11.36
CA GLN A 636 -40.70 0.86 -10.86
C GLN A 636 -41.54 0.41 -12.07
N ARG A 637 -41.27 -0.79 -12.58
CA ARG A 637 -42.22 -1.51 -13.44
C ARG A 637 -43.20 -2.24 -12.53
N ARG A 638 -44.43 -1.75 -12.45
CA ARG A 638 -45.58 -2.54 -12.01
C ARG A 638 -45.68 -3.74 -12.95
N GLU A 639 -45.56 -4.96 -12.46
CA GLU A 639 -46.16 -6.09 -13.17
C GLU A 639 -46.48 -7.28 -12.25
N ASN A 640 -47.68 -7.80 -12.48
CA ASN A 640 -48.29 -8.96 -11.83
C ASN A 640 -47.62 -10.27 -12.30
N ARG A 641 -47.69 -11.28 -11.42
CA ARG A 641 -47.37 -12.70 -11.65
C ARG A 641 -47.88 -13.27 -12.99
N SER A 642 -47.10 -14.14 -13.63
CA SER A 642 -47.29 -15.62 -13.68
C SER A 642 -46.44 -16.33 -14.76
N ASP A 643 -45.96 -17.55 -14.44
CA ASP A 643 -45.54 -18.67 -15.33
C ASP A 643 -44.27 -18.54 -16.20
N ARG A 644 -43.54 -19.57 -16.66
CA ARG A 644 -43.14 -20.95 -16.25
C ARG A 644 -42.18 -21.46 -17.36
N LEU A 645 -41.09 -22.17 -16.98
CA LEU A 645 -40.40 -23.28 -17.70
C LEU A 645 -39.53 -23.11 -18.98
N ALA A 646 -38.31 -23.70 -18.88
CA ALA A 646 -37.62 -24.66 -19.79
C ALA A 646 -36.47 -24.25 -20.77
N SER A 647 -35.23 -24.60 -20.36
CA SER A 647 -34.14 -25.38 -21.02
C SER A 647 -33.47 -25.04 -22.39
N ARG A 648 -32.12 -24.98 -22.30
CA ARG A 648 -31.02 -25.67 -23.06
C ARG A 648 -30.29 -25.03 -24.29
N ASP A 649 -28.95 -24.94 -24.12
CA ASP A 649 -27.77 -25.13 -25.00
C ASP A 649 -27.72 -24.37 -26.36
N ASN A 650 -26.64 -23.74 -26.91
CA ASN A 650 -25.20 -24.00 -26.86
C ASN A 650 -24.38 -22.89 -27.62
N ALA A 651 -23.12 -22.66 -27.22
CA ALA A 651 -21.90 -22.24 -27.98
C ALA A 651 -21.66 -20.83 -28.64
N SER A 652 -20.51 -20.26 -28.20
CA SER A 652 -19.38 -19.58 -28.91
C SER A 652 -19.34 -18.06 -29.24
N SER A 653 -18.47 -17.38 -28.47
CA SER A 653 -17.33 -16.46 -28.80
C SER A 653 -17.49 -14.99 -29.26
N LEU A 654 -16.60 -14.17 -28.65
CA LEU A 654 -15.99 -12.88 -29.02
C LEU A 654 -16.61 -11.54 -28.53
N SER A 655 -15.96 -11.02 -27.47
CA SER A 655 -15.59 -9.63 -27.13
C SER A 655 -16.50 -8.45 -27.54
N ASP A 656 -17.13 -7.84 -26.54
CA ASP A 656 -16.76 -6.52 -26.00
C ASP A 656 -17.34 -6.42 -24.58
N GLU A 657 -16.53 -5.98 -23.62
CA GLU A 657 -16.83 -6.16 -22.19
C GLU A 657 -18.00 -5.30 -21.72
N TRP A 658 -18.95 -6.00 -21.11
CA TRP A 658 -20.26 -5.54 -20.70
C TRP A 658 -20.18 -4.56 -19.51
N ILE A 659 -20.87 -3.44 -19.67
CA ILE A 659 -21.44 -2.66 -18.58
C ILE A 659 -22.68 -3.44 -18.11
N ASP A 660 -22.60 -4.12 -16.97
CA ASP A 660 -23.77 -4.72 -16.33
C ASP A 660 -24.74 -3.60 -15.90
N TYR A 661 -25.78 -3.37 -16.69
CA TYR A 661 -27.18 -3.17 -16.30
C TYR A 661 -27.98 -2.98 -17.59
N ILE A 662 -28.67 -4.02 -18.04
CA ILE A 662 -30.02 -4.05 -18.67
C ILE A 662 -30.23 -5.52 -19.10
N GLU A 663 -30.87 -6.31 -18.25
CA GLU A 663 -31.58 -7.51 -18.73
C GLU A 663 -32.93 -7.02 -19.29
N LEU A 664 -33.17 -7.25 -20.58
CA LEU A 664 -34.50 -7.18 -21.21
C LEU A 664 -35.05 -8.61 -21.35
N PRO A 665 -36.37 -8.83 -21.13
CA PRO A 665 -36.95 -10.15 -20.98
C PRO A 665 -37.16 -10.85 -22.32
N ALA A 666 -37.09 -12.20 -22.31
CA ALA A 666 -37.77 -13.05 -23.28
C ALA A 666 -39.21 -13.32 -22.83
#